data_AF-A0A9N8E496-F1
#
_entry.id   AF-A0A9N8E496-F1
#
_cell.length_a   1.000
_cell.length_b   1.000
_cell.length_c   1.000
_cell.angle_alpha   90.00
_cell.angle_beta   90.00
_cell.angle_gamma   90.00
#
_symmetry.space_group_name_H-M   'P 1'
#
loop_
_entity.id
_entity.type
_entity.pdbx_description
1 polymer ?
#
loop_
_entity_poly.entity_id
_entity_poly.type
_entity_poly.pdbx_seq_one_letter_code
_entity_poly.pdbx_strand_id
1 'polypeptide(L)'
;MSSVIDLCSSDEEDVKAVAVQSKAAVRRRRSKPVTPEDRKDGDGNSSSSGSEHRKHKQKKSRQLAFDNDSSDSDDDYLFAPIGCFANKKKEEDTVTPFKENPKAKAAPSLKQPRAITSSLGTTSSASTTAIPKRPPVLNPYAKRPVSKPSKSQEAPLSYPNPSNQTHPDLRPMFILAFWKHAQTMVHASYNLGKMDQICRRICALAFSDFPIRSEEEYCQRFTSTHDAAAIREIFQGCHNKFPTIITPSDGRYVSIPEACLVALLEHAESIAKEENNDNALPSVLSQKQYWISLSNLLPMIDSRLKSICPGRLTQSNQDDNGAAHYLEPSTRSAEFKQIEKLTTKASTGQDVPYMKPHRQKGLVYYELTALGYQMAQTVRHRTFPGPPGHYRTSNLHPEESQKYQGICLAVDNREGGGPKKRLHAMCNKLDWLKTPYFVRSLDIGDYCLFATDTDRLLPVLVERKSVQDVAASIYDGRWTNQKRRMYQGQYVFGYDNCRLVYIIEGNRDAQQLTGGYVGERRFDVTREQLDKEIENLQSEGFKVMITHSPDHSMVELSKWAVDVRQDYASGKLKAKYTYEAFLQAVRKIPRNTDFSRIAKDHAANGLFEQSTTVEAKKPAAQKKFEIKKQSTAVEAKKPAAQRKLNFGSLSSATSPKWNNYNGWTVAKLKAECEKHGLPKTGNKAEIIARLNGPKPPQLWRDRKAQKEYVPTKPDGCANAILVGLLLEQRKAGSNFVGLTKEELHPLAESLEISKDPFSGVPTGPYKYDGWSSMKDLRGGEIPLVILRKGRFVLTTSSDVSGYPFAEAMHQWCHEHGVCKCQSVGYEYEG
;
A
#
# COMPACT_ATOMS: atom_id res chain seq x y z
N MET A 1 58.14 5.82 -4.84
CA MET A 1 58.18 4.35 -5.00
C MET A 1 57.12 3.98 -6.00
N SER A 2 57.57 3.61 -7.20
CA SER A 2 56.78 3.26 -8.37
C SER A 2 56.06 1.92 -8.20
N SER A 3 54.82 1.81 -8.68
CA SER A 3 54.45 0.83 -9.70
C SER A 3 53.04 1.12 -10.19
N VAL A 4 53.00 1.49 -11.46
CA VAL A 4 51.84 1.62 -12.34
C VAL A 4 51.64 0.25 -12.97
N ILE A 5 50.41 -0.26 -13.02
CA ILE A 5 49.99 -1.21 -14.06
C ILE A 5 48.74 -0.62 -14.71
N ASP A 6 48.98 -0.18 -15.93
CA ASP A 6 48.07 0.18 -16.99
C ASP A 6 47.69 -1.11 -17.73
N LEU A 7 46.41 -1.33 -18.04
CA LEU A 7 45.96 -2.19 -19.15
C LEU A 7 44.51 -1.82 -19.51
N CYS A 8 44.40 -0.92 -20.48
CA CYS A 8 43.22 -0.74 -21.32
C CYS A 8 43.16 -1.79 -22.43
N SER A 9 41.93 -2.05 -22.89
CA SER A 9 41.53 -2.22 -24.30
C SER A 9 41.94 -3.47 -25.08
N SER A 10 40.91 -4.16 -25.59
CA SER A 10 40.69 -4.73 -26.94
C SER A 10 39.85 -6.03 -26.78
N ASP A 11 38.84 -6.39 -27.56
CA ASP A 11 38.58 -6.17 -28.98
C ASP A 11 37.07 -6.17 -29.31
N GLU A 12 36.72 -5.34 -30.30
CA GLU A 12 35.56 -5.48 -31.15
C GLU A 12 35.76 -6.63 -32.17
N GLU A 13 34.63 -7.12 -32.68
CA GLU A 13 34.41 -7.87 -33.95
C GLU A 13 33.76 -9.24 -33.74
N ASP A 14 32.46 -9.33 -34.05
CA ASP A 14 32.00 -10.27 -35.08
C ASP A 14 30.55 -9.98 -35.49
N VAL A 15 30.40 -9.38 -36.67
CA VAL A 15 29.16 -9.30 -37.45
C VAL A 15 29.46 -9.88 -38.83
N LYS A 16 28.95 -11.08 -39.14
CA LYS A 16 28.23 -11.40 -40.41
C LYS A 16 27.77 -12.86 -40.52
N ALA A 17 26.45 -12.97 -40.71
CA ALA A 17 25.73 -13.78 -41.69
C ALA A 17 25.90 -15.32 -41.74
N VAL A 18 24.80 -16.05 -41.49
CA VAL A 18 24.25 -17.03 -42.45
C VAL A 18 22.72 -17.06 -42.32
N ALA A 19 22.03 -16.75 -43.43
CA ALA A 19 20.63 -17.05 -43.66
C ALA A 19 20.52 -18.44 -44.29
N VAL A 20 19.80 -19.39 -43.68
CA VAL A 20 19.20 -20.53 -44.39
C VAL A 20 17.85 -20.89 -43.75
N GLN A 21 16.87 -21.00 -44.63
CA GLN A 21 15.48 -21.41 -44.45
C GLN A 21 15.34 -22.81 -43.83
N SER A 22 14.27 -23.05 -43.07
CA SER A 22 13.30 -24.13 -43.41
C SER A 22 12.13 -24.23 -42.43
N LYS A 23 10.94 -23.90 -42.96
CA LYS A 23 9.68 -24.66 -42.90
C LYS A 23 9.46 -25.58 -41.67
N ALA A 24 8.67 -25.12 -40.69
CA ALA A 24 7.97 -25.99 -39.76
C ALA A 24 6.50 -26.16 -40.21
N ALA A 25 6.23 -27.29 -40.87
CA ALA A 25 4.89 -27.71 -41.26
C ALA A 25 4.07 -28.15 -40.04
N VAL A 26 2.89 -27.57 -39.91
CA VAL A 26 1.82 -27.94 -38.97
C VAL A 26 1.36 -29.37 -39.29
N ARG A 27 1.78 -30.34 -38.46
CA ARG A 27 1.30 -31.72 -38.53
C ARG A 27 0.13 -31.90 -37.55
N ARG A 28 -1.09 -31.62 -38.01
CA ARG A 28 -2.34 -32.03 -37.35
C ARG A 28 -2.42 -33.56 -37.36
N ARG A 29 -2.26 -34.20 -36.19
CA ARG A 29 -2.65 -35.60 -36.01
C ARG A 29 -4.18 -35.67 -35.95
N ARG A 30 -4.78 -36.24 -37.01
CA ARG A 30 -6.16 -36.75 -36.98
C ARG A 30 -6.18 -38.05 -36.17
N SER A 31 -6.95 -38.08 -35.09
CA SER A 31 -7.35 -39.31 -34.41
C SER A 31 -8.32 -40.09 -35.31
N LYS A 32 -8.11 -41.41 -35.41
CA LYS A 32 -9.07 -42.35 -35.99
C LYS A 32 -10.19 -42.65 -34.98
N PRO A 33 -11.43 -42.88 -35.41
CA PRO A 33 -12.51 -43.33 -34.53
C PRO A 33 -12.33 -44.83 -34.19
N VAL A 34 -12.54 -45.16 -32.91
CA VAL A 34 -12.61 -46.54 -32.40
C VAL A 34 -14.05 -47.01 -32.54
N THR A 35 -14.25 -48.14 -33.20
CA THR A 35 -15.54 -48.86 -33.26
C THR A 35 -15.71 -49.79 -32.04
N PRO A 36 -16.95 -50.05 -31.59
CA PRO A 36 -17.22 -50.84 -30.39
C PRO A 36 -17.62 -52.26 -30.75
N GLU A 37 -16.70 -53.20 -30.76
CA GLU A 37 -17.00 -54.64 -30.86
C GLU A 37 -15.81 -55.41 -30.29
N ASP A 38 -16.05 -56.06 -29.14
CA ASP A 38 -15.31 -57.20 -28.55
C ASP A 38 -15.33 -57.11 -27.01
N ARG A 39 -16.45 -57.53 -26.42
CA ARG A 39 -16.49 -58.06 -25.05
C ARG A 39 -17.30 -59.34 -25.05
N LYS A 40 -16.58 -60.45 -25.11
CA LYS A 40 -17.06 -61.77 -24.71
C LYS A 40 -16.12 -62.35 -23.65
N ASP A 41 -16.78 -62.75 -22.57
CA ASP A 41 -16.60 -63.98 -21.81
C ASP A 41 -15.25 -64.22 -21.11
N GLY A 42 -15.35 -64.28 -19.79
CA GLY A 42 -14.28 -64.68 -18.87
C GLY A 42 -14.86 -64.97 -17.48
N ASP A 43 -15.71 -66.00 -17.40
CA ASP A 43 -16.11 -66.64 -16.15
C ASP A 43 -14.89 -67.26 -15.45
N GLY A 44 -14.85 -67.13 -14.12
CA GLY A 44 -13.79 -67.72 -13.29
C GLY A 44 -14.03 -67.54 -11.78
N ASN A 45 -14.82 -68.45 -11.21
CA ASN A 45 -14.80 -68.97 -9.82
C ASN A 45 -13.46 -68.77 -9.07
N SER A 46 -13.31 -68.68 -7.75
CA SER A 46 -14.15 -68.95 -6.56
C SER A 46 -13.30 -68.71 -5.28
N SER A 47 -13.97 -68.67 -4.13
CA SER A 47 -13.51 -68.88 -2.71
C SER A 47 -13.67 -67.64 -1.81
N SER A 48 -14.76 -67.54 -1.04
CA SER A 48 -14.93 -67.99 0.37
C SER A 48 -13.83 -67.42 1.28
N SER A 49 -14.11 -66.61 2.30
CA SER A 49 -14.84 -66.98 3.51
C SER A 49 -15.00 -65.77 4.45
N GLY A 50 -16.02 -65.80 5.33
CA GLY A 50 -15.92 -65.13 6.64
C GLY A 50 -17.02 -64.13 6.97
N SER A 51 -18.18 -64.63 7.38
CA SER A 51 -19.23 -63.89 8.04
C SER A 51 -18.87 -63.56 9.49
N GLU A 52 -19.00 -62.31 9.92
CA GLU A 52 -19.37 -61.99 11.31
C GLU A 52 -20.40 -60.85 11.35
N HIS A 53 -21.61 -61.21 11.76
CA HIS A 53 -22.66 -60.29 12.17
C HIS A 53 -22.31 -59.61 13.48
N ARG A 54 -22.27 -58.27 13.52
CA ARG A 54 -22.35 -57.53 14.78
C ARG A 54 -23.33 -56.34 14.71
N LYS A 55 -24.53 -56.66 15.18
CA LYS A 55 -25.61 -55.85 15.76
C LYS A 55 -25.46 -54.33 15.75
N HIS A 56 -26.39 -53.70 15.01
CA HIS A 56 -26.83 -52.31 15.11
C HIS A 56 -27.13 -51.88 16.56
N LYS A 57 -26.57 -50.73 16.97
CA LYS A 57 -27.11 -49.87 18.02
C LYS A 57 -27.54 -48.55 17.37
N GLN A 58 -28.83 -48.44 17.05
CA GLN A 58 -29.46 -47.17 16.68
C GLN A 58 -29.44 -46.23 17.90
N LYS A 59 -28.76 -45.10 17.77
CA LYS A 59 -28.83 -44.00 18.74
C LYS A 59 -29.74 -42.92 18.16
N LYS A 60 -30.89 -42.72 18.80
CA LYS A 60 -31.90 -41.69 18.51
C LYS A 60 -31.26 -40.32 18.26
N SER A 61 -31.36 -39.83 17.03
CA SER A 61 -31.16 -38.41 16.70
C SER A 61 -32.43 -37.63 17.00
N ARG A 62 -32.28 -36.59 17.81
CA ARG A 62 -33.31 -35.63 18.20
C ARG A 62 -33.54 -34.69 17.00
N GLN A 63 -34.69 -34.81 16.33
CA GLN A 63 -35.15 -33.82 15.35
C GLN A 63 -35.45 -32.51 16.08
N LEU A 64 -34.70 -31.46 15.74
CA LEU A 64 -35.10 -30.08 15.97
C LEU A 64 -35.75 -29.61 14.67
N ALA A 65 -37.04 -29.32 14.76
CA ALA A 65 -37.79 -28.64 13.71
C ALA A 65 -37.22 -27.22 13.54
N PHE A 66 -36.83 -26.89 12.31
CA PHE A 66 -36.68 -25.52 11.85
C PHE A 66 -37.68 -25.35 10.71
N ASP A 67 -38.65 -24.49 10.93
CA ASP A 67 -39.58 -24.02 9.92
C ASP A 67 -38.79 -23.19 8.89
N ASN A 68 -38.76 -23.69 7.65
CA ASN A 68 -38.31 -22.95 6.48
C ASN A 68 -39.56 -22.51 5.72
N ASP A 69 -39.89 -21.23 5.80
CA ASP A 69 -40.72 -20.54 4.81
C ASP A 69 -39.83 -20.17 3.62
N SER A 70 -39.87 -21.01 2.59
CA SER A 70 -39.33 -20.73 1.26
C SER A 70 -40.46 -20.24 0.37
N SER A 71 -40.42 -18.96 0.00
CA SER A 71 -41.17 -18.44 -1.14
C SER A 71 -40.33 -18.62 -2.41
N ASP A 72 -40.83 -19.48 -3.29
CA ASP A 72 -40.39 -19.70 -4.66
C ASP A 72 -40.30 -18.40 -5.47
N SER A 73 -39.23 -18.26 -6.25
CA SER A 73 -39.28 -17.62 -7.55
C SER A 73 -38.26 -18.30 -8.45
N ASP A 74 -38.77 -19.18 -9.29
CA ASP A 74 -38.15 -19.61 -10.53
C ASP A 74 -37.90 -18.40 -11.42
N ASP A 75 -36.79 -18.39 -12.17
CA ASP A 75 -36.75 -17.96 -13.56
C ASP A 75 -35.36 -18.24 -14.17
N ASP A 76 -35.27 -19.40 -14.81
CA ASP A 76 -34.35 -19.69 -15.91
C ASP A 76 -34.85 -18.98 -17.17
N TYR A 77 -33.99 -18.30 -17.95
CA TYR A 77 -34.18 -18.26 -19.41
C TYR A 77 -32.85 -18.10 -20.17
N LEU A 78 -32.50 -19.16 -20.89
CA LEU A 78 -31.63 -19.17 -22.06
C LEU A 78 -32.47 -18.93 -23.33
N PHE A 79 -31.88 -18.21 -24.29
CA PHE A 79 -32.47 -17.85 -25.58
C PHE A 79 -32.68 -19.04 -26.53
N ALA A 80 -33.85 -19.11 -27.19
CA ALA A 80 -34.04 -19.73 -28.51
C ALA A 80 -35.18 -19.02 -29.30
N PRO A 81 -35.20 -19.08 -30.65
CA PRO A 81 -35.88 -18.08 -31.47
C PRO A 81 -37.25 -18.49 -32.03
N ILE A 82 -38.11 -17.46 -32.15
CA ILE A 82 -39.12 -17.15 -33.19
C ILE A 82 -40.02 -18.28 -33.71
N GLY A 83 -41.33 -18.14 -33.44
CA GLY A 83 -42.42 -18.77 -34.18
C GLY A 83 -43.79 -18.17 -33.80
N CYS A 84 -44.44 -17.54 -34.77
CA CYS A 84 -45.77 -16.91 -34.68
C CYS A 84 -46.88 -17.89 -34.25
N PHE A 85 -47.90 -17.44 -33.51
CA PHE A 85 -49.33 -17.72 -33.76
C PHE A 85 -50.24 -16.88 -32.84
N ALA A 86 -51.49 -16.76 -33.27
CA ALA A 86 -52.45 -15.70 -32.95
C ALA A 86 -53.41 -15.95 -31.76
N ASN A 87 -53.97 -14.84 -31.26
CA ASN A 87 -55.30 -14.63 -30.68
C ASN A 87 -55.90 -15.63 -29.66
N LYS A 88 -56.20 -15.14 -28.44
CA LYS A 88 -57.58 -15.13 -27.89
C LYS A 88 -57.73 -14.32 -26.59
N LYS A 89 -58.86 -13.60 -26.54
CA LYS A 89 -59.50 -12.85 -25.43
C LYS A 89 -59.74 -13.66 -24.15
N LYS A 90 -59.71 -13.00 -22.98
CA LYS A 90 -60.82 -12.81 -21.99
C LYS A 90 -60.27 -12.20 -20.67
N GLU A 91 -60.77 -11.02 -20.25
CA GLU A 91 -61.81 -10.77 -19.20
C GLU A 91 -61.26 -10.97 -17.77
N GLU A 92 -61.12 -9.87 -16.99
CA GLU A 92 -62.01 -9.44 -15.87
C GLU A 92 -61.86 -10.38 -14.66
N ASP A 93 -61.74 -10.02 -13.39
CA ASP A 93 -61.92 -8.83 -12.56
C ASP A 93 -61.77 -9.42 -11.14
N THR A 94 -61.22 -8.73 -10.14
CA THR A 94 -61.88 -8.51 -8.83
C THR A 94 -60.96 -7.86 -7.80
N VAL A 95 -61.55 -6.84 -7.18
CA VAL A 95 -61.01 -5.93 -6.17
C VAL A 95 -61.55 -6.33 -4.80
N THR A 96 -60.87 -5.84 -3.74
CA THR A 96 -61.32 -5.59 -2.34
C THR A 96 -60.85 -6.57 -1.24
N PRO A 97 -60.85 -6.19 0.05
CA PRO A 97 -60.23 -4.99 0.64
C PRO A 97 -59.57 -5.22 2.04
N PHE A 98 -58.87 -4.17 2.52
CA PHE A 98 -58.65 -3.72 3.91
C PHE A 98 -58.82 -4.66 5.11
N LYS A 99 -57.81 -4.65 6.01
CA LYS A 99 -58.02 -4.65 7.47
C LYS A 99 -56.95 -3.84 8.20
N GLU A 100 -57.43 -2.82 8.90
CA GLU A 100 -56.70 -1.99 9.86
C GLU A 100 -56.61 -2.66 11.26
N ASN A 101 -55.74 -2.05 12.09
CA ASN A 101 -55.94 -1.75 13.51
C ASN A 101 -55.20 -2.63 14.57
N PRO A 102 -55.04 -2.18 15.85
CA PRO A 102 -53.83 -1.48 16.34
C PRO A 102 -53.30 -2.05 17.70
N LYS A 103 -52.21 -1.49 18.26
CA LYS A 103 -52.12 -0.97 19.66
C LYS A 103 -50.70 -0.64 20.16
N ALA A 104 -50.65 0.46 20.88
CA ALA A 104 -49.54 1.00 21.67
C ALA A 104 -49.42 0.39 23.08
N LYS A 105 -48.24 0.53 23.70
CA LYS A 105 -47.88 0.60 25.15
C LYS A 105 -46.34 0.55 25.24
N ALA A 106 -45.60 1.10 26.20
CA ALA A 106 -45.68 2.15 27.21
C ALA A 106 -44.26 2.22 27.84
N ALA A 107 -43.83 3.38 28.33
CA ALA A 107 -42.52 3.63 28.96
C ALA A 107 -42.43 3.14 30.43
N PRO A 108 -41.21 3.04 31.00
CA PRO A 108 -40.92 3.76 32.27
C PRO A 108 -39.48 4.33 32.32
N SER A 109 -39.26 5.61 32.64
CA SER A 109 -39.16 6.30 33.96
C SER A 109 -37.78 6.25 34.66
N LEU A 110 -37.21 7.44 34.79
CA LEU A 110 -36.10 7.94 35.60
C LEU A 110 -35.89 7.33 37.00
N LYS A 111 -34.63 7.12 37.38
CA LYS A 111 -34.11 7.32 38.76
C LYS A 111 -32.69 7.92 38.73
N GLN A 112 -32.49 9.02 39.45
CA GLN A 112 -31.19 9.62 39.80
C GLN A 112 -30.71 9.11 41.20
N PRO A 113 -29.71 9.73 41.88
CA PRO A 113 -28.38 9.19 42.08
C PRO A 113 -28.11 8.77 43.54
N ARG A 114 -27.03 8.01 43.80
CA ARG A 114 -26.57 7.74 45.18
C ARG A 114 -25.14 8.21 45.42
N ALA A 115 -25.00 8.67 46.65
CA ALA A 115 -23.92 9.49 47.19
C ALA A 115 -22.71 8.70 47.69
N ILE A 116 -21.68 9.50 47.92
CA ILE A 116 -20.39 9.28 48.56
C ILE A 116 -20.56 8.76 50.00
N THR A 117 -19.80 7.72 50.37
CA THR A 117 -19.38 7.51 51.77
C THR A 117 -17.97 6.93 51.83
N SER A 118 -17.13 7.67 52.56
CA SER A 118 -15.81 7.33 53.10
C SER A 118 -15.89 6.26 54.19
N SER A 119 -14.88 5.39 54.28
CA SER A 119 -14.55 4.70 55.53
C SER A 119 -13.03 4.52 55.67
N LEU A 120 -12.49 5.13 56.72
CA LEU A 120 -11.18 4.84 57.30
C LEU A 120 -11.11 3.40 57.81
N GLY A 121 -9.91 2.83 57.80
CA GLY A 121 -9.55 1.60 58.52
C GLY A 121 -8.03 1.52 58.67
N THR A 122 -7.58 1.34 59.91
CA THR A 122 -6.28 1.71 60.47
C THR A 122 -5.44 0.46 60.79
N THR A 123 -4.10 0.59 60.68
CA THR A 123 -3.00 -0.10 61.41
C THR A 123 -2.77 -1.62 61.37
N SER A 124 -1.55 -2.01 60.96
CA SER A 124 -0.49 -2.70 61.77
C SER A 124 0.63 -3.17 60.82
N SER A 125 1.83 -2.57 60.82
CA SER A 125 3.02 -2.84 61.65
C SER A 125 3.61 -4.26 61.51
N ALA A 126 4.72 -4.38 60.76
CA ALA A 126 5.86 -5.23 61.12
C ALA A 126 7.09 -4.84 60.29
N SER A 127 8.12 -4.33 60.98
CA SER A 127 9.45 -4.04 60.45
C SER A 127 10.32 -5.29 60.52
N THR A 128 11.14 -5.54 59.49
CA THR A 128 12.36 -6.34 59.61
C THR A 128 13.51 -5.62 58.90
N THR A 129 14.51 -5.31 59.70
CA THR A 129 15.79 -4.69 59.39
C THR A 129 16.70 -5.67 58.62
N ALA A 130 17.34 -5.20 57.55
CA ALA A 130 18.48 -5.90 56.94
C ALA A 130 19.58 -4.92 56.51
N ILE A 131 20.80 -5.33 56.86
CA ILE A 131 22.09 -4.62 56.89
C ILE A 131 22.62 -4.32 55.47
N PRO A 132 23.26 -3.16 55.21
CA PRO A 132 23.89 -2.88 53.92
C PRO A 132 25.28 -3.50 53.81
N LYS A 133 25.50 -4.36 52.81
CA LYS A 133 26.83 -4.88 52.43
C LYS A 133 27.58 -3.85 51.57
N ARG A 134 28.84 -3.59 51.94
CA ARG A 134 29.79 -2.72 51.22
C ARG A 134 30.09 -3.24 49.79
N PRO A 135 30.35 -2.34 48.82
CA PRO A 135 30.85 -2.73 47.50
C PRO A 135 32.36 -3.06 47.54
N PRO A 136 32.84 -3.95 46.66
CA PRO A 136 34.26 -4.33 46.60
C PRO A 136 35.12 -3.24 45.95
N VAL A 137 36.29 -3.04 46.53
CA VAL A 137 37.35 -2.14 46.05
C VAL A 137 38.02 -2.75 44.82
N LEU A 138 37.97 -2.05 43.69
CA LEU A 138 38.67 -2.40 42.44
C LEU A 138 40.12 -1.92 42.51
N ASN A 139 41.06 -2.84 42.29
CA ASN A 139 42.50 -2.59 42.22
C ASN A 139 42.90 -2.04 40.82
N PRO A 140 43.40 -0.80 40.69
CA PRO A 140 43.61 -0.15 39.41
C PRO A 140 44.90 -0.53 38.65
N TYR A 141 45.68 -1.54 39.07
CA TYR A 141 47.01 -1.83 38.48
C TYR A 141 47.23 -3.25 37.90
N ALA A 142 46.18 -4.03 37.66
CA ALA A 142 46.35 -5.33 36.99
C ALA A 142 46.54 -5.19 35.46
N LYS A 143 47.78 -5.32 34.98
CA LYS A 143 48.10 -5.39 33.54
C LYS A 143 47.55 -6.70 32.94
N ARG A 144 46.66 -6.61 31.94
CA ARG A 144 46.18 -7.76 31.16
C ARG A 144 47.19 -8.17 30.08
N PRO A 145 47.39 -9.48 29.82
CA PRO A 145 48.21 -9.96 28.72
C PRO A 145 47.53 -9.73 27.37
N VAL A 146 48.31 -9.34 26.37
CA VAL A 146 47.88 -9.11 24.98
C VAL A 146 47.78 -10.45 24.27
N SER A 147 46.56 -10.90 23.96
CA SER A 147 46.30 -12.07 23.12
C SER A 147 46.25 -11.70 21.64
N LYS A 148 46.87 -12.53 20.79
CA LYS A 148 46.85 -12.40 19.32
C LYS A 148 45.42 -12.47 18.75
N PRO A 149 45.12 -11.80 17.62
CA PRO A 149 43.78 -11.76 17.04
C PRO A 149 43.43 -13.14 16.43
N SER A 150 42.43 -13.80 17.01
CA SER A 150 41.74 -14.91 16.36
C SER A 150 40.82 -14.36 15.26
N LYS A 151 40.61 -15.13 14.19
CA LYS A 151 39.60 -14.84 13.16
C LYS A 151 38.23 -14.81 13.86
N SER A 152 37.75 -13.61 14.19
CA SER A 152 36.46 -13.41 14.83
C SER A 152 35.36 -13.76 13.84
N GLN A 153 34.51 -14.73 14.19
CA GLN A 153 33.18 -14.85 13.59
C GLN A 153 32.49 -13.49 13.70
N GLU A 154 32.00 -12.96 12.58
CA GLU A 154 31.36 -11.65 12.53
C GLU A 154 30.15 -11.66 13.45
N ALA A 155 30.17 -10.82 14.49
CA ALA A 155 29.05 -10.71 15.40
C ALA A 155 27.82 -10.18 14.62
N PRO A 156 26.61 -10.71 14.89
CA PRO A 156 25.39 -10.23 14.25
C PRO A 156 25.21 -8.72 14.48
N LEU A 157 24.59 -8.03 13.52
CA LEU A 157 24.21 -6.62 13.61
C LEU A 157 23.57 -6.33 14.97
N SER A 158 24.31 -5.63 15.84
CA SER A 158 23.80 -5.19 17.14
C SER A 158 23.11 -3.84 16.96
N TYR A 159 21.80 -3.81 17.16
CA TYR A 159 21.06 -2.55 17.18
C TYR A 159 21.25 -1.86 18.54
N PRO A 160 21.34 -0.51 18.57
CA PRO A 160 21.24 0.30 19.78
C PRO A 160 20.16 -0.20 20.75
N ASN A 161 20.46 -0.32 22.04
CA ASN A 161 19.53 -0.90 23.03
C ASN A 161 18.36 0.07 23.31
N PRO A 162 17.12 -0.24 22.89
CA PRO A 162 16.07 0.76 22.92
C PRO A 162 14.91 0.47 23.87
N SER A 163 14.15 1.50 24.21
CA SER A 163 13.03 1.40 25.15
C SER A 163 11.98 0.33 24.76
N ASN A 164 11.43 -0.32 25.80
CA ASN A 164 10.68 -1.60 25.81
C ASN A 164 9.39 -1.74 24.96
N GLN A 165 9.07 -0.83 24.03
CA GLN A 165 7.81 -0.93 23.28
C GLN A 165 7.95 -1.92 22.10
N THR A 166 7.35 -3.11 22.24
CA THR A 166 7.40 -4.18 21.23
C THR A 166 6.17 -4.16 20.33
N HIS A 167 6.38 -4.24 19.02
CA HIS A 167 5.30 -4.54 18.09
C HIS A 167 5.34 -6.02 17.73
N PRO A 168 4.30 -6.79 18.06
CA PRO A 168 4.22 -8.19 17.69
C PRO A 168 4.16 -8.34 16.16
N ASP A 169 4.75 -9.41 15.65
CA ASP A 169 4.48 -9.82 14.28
C ASP A 169 3.07 -10.42 14.20
N LEU A 170 2.18 -9.71 13.51
CA LEU A 170 0.78 -10.08 13.31
C LEU A 170 0.59 -11.08 12.18
N ARG A 171 1.63 -11.45 11.39
CA ARG A 171 1.50 -12.44 10.30
C ARG A 171 0.76 -13.71 10.72
N PRO A 172 1.05 -14.33 11.89
CA PRO A 172 0.29 -15.47 12.37
C PRO A 172 -1.21 -15.19 12.50
N MET A 173 -1.60 -14.01 12.99
CA MET A 173 -3.00 -13.63 13.11
C MET A 173 -3.66 -13.50 11.74
N PHE A 174 -2.99 -12.86 10.76
CA PHE A 174 -3.47 -12.78 9.38
C PHE A 174 -3.66 -14.17 8.76
N ILE A 175 -2.66 -15.04 8.91
CA ILE A 175 -2.71 -16.41 8.37
C ILE A 175 -3.89 -17.19 8.98
N LEU A 176 -4.07 -17.14 10.29
CA LEU A 176 -5.15 -17.84 10.99
C LEU A 176 -6.53 -17.29 10.62
N ALA A 177 -6.66 -15.96 10.49
CA ALA A 177 -7.91 -15.32 10.09
C ALA A 177 -8.28 -15.67 8.64
N PHE A 178 -7.31 -15.63 7.72
CA PHE A 178 -7.51 -16.05 6.33
C PHE A 178 -7.83 -17.52 6.21
N TRP A 179 -7.17 -18.38 6.97
CA TRP A 179 -7.47 -19.80 7.00
C TRP A 179 -8.92 -20.05 7.42
N LYS A 180 -9.36 -19.42 8.51
CA LYS A 180 -10.73 -19.57 9.02
C LYS A 180 -11.75 -19.09 7.98
N HIS A 181 -11.46 -18.00 7.30
CA HIS A 181 -12.31 -17.50 6.23
C HIS A 181 -12.34 -18.45 5.03
N ALA A 182 -11.19 -19.00 4.60
CA ALA A 182 -11.12 -19.97 3.52
C ALA A 182 -11.95 -21.23 3.81
N GLN A 183 -11.99 -21.71 5.07
CA GLN A 183 -12.82 -22.85 5.45
C GLN A 183 -14.32 -22.59 5.24
N THR A 184 -14.80 -21.38 5.55
CA THR A 184 -16.22 -21.03 5.32
C THR A 184 -16.62 -21.08 3.85
N MET A 185 -15.65 -21.05 2.93
CA MET A 185 -15.90 -21.09 1.49
C MET A 185 -15.97 -22.50 0.90
N VAL A 186 -15.56 -23.53 1.63
CA VAL A 186 -15.44 -24.92 1.14
C VAL A 186 -16.79 -25.48 0.64
N HIS A 187 -17.89 -25.10 1.30
CA HIS A 187 -19.22 -25.65 1.02
C HIS A 187 -19.84 -25.16 -0.31
N ALA A 188 -19.38 -24.03 -0.86
CA ALA A 188 -19.98 -23.40 -2.03
C ALA A 188 -19.02 -23.44 -3.23
N SER A 189 -19.41 -24.13 -4.31
CA SER A 189 -18.57 -24.28 -5.53
C SER A 189 -18.19 -22.94 -6.15
N TYR A 190 -19.11 -21.98 -6.17
CA TYR A 190 -18.86 -20.64 -6.72
C TYR A 190 -17.80 -19.85 -5.93
N ASN A 191 -17.48 -20.25 -4.68
CA ASN A 191 -16.45 -19.60 -3.86
C ASN A 191 -15.05 -20.19 -4.06
N LEU A 192 -14.87 -21.24 -4.86
CA LEU A 192 -13.57 -21.88 -5.08
C LEU A 192 -12.50 -20.89 -5.57
N GLY A 193 -12.85 -19.96 -6.46
CA GLY A 193 -11.93 -18.93 -6.93
C GLY A 193 -11.48 -17.97 -5.82
N LYS A 194 -12.39 -17.60 -4.90
CA LYS A 194 -12.07 -16.76 -3.75
C LYS A 194 -11.20 -17.50 -2.73
N MET A 195 -11.51 -18.77 -2.46
CA MET A 195 -10.69 -19.64 -1.61
C MET A 195 -9.27 -19.75 -2.17
N ASP A 196 -9.11 -19.94 -3.49
CA ASP A 196 -7.82 -19.98 -4.17
C ASP A 196 -6.99 -18.71 -3.92
N GLN A 197 -7.63 -17.55 -4.05
CA GLN A 197 -7.01 -16.25 -3.83
C GLN A 197 -6.57 -16.08 -2.36
N ILE A 198 -7.37 -16.53 -1.40
CA ILE A 198 -7.03 -16.49 0.02
C ILE A 198 -5.84 -17.42 0.32
N CYS A 199 -5.83 -18.65 -0.20
CA CYS A 199 -4.70 -19.56 -0.03
C CYS A 199 -3.40 -18.97 -0.61
N ARG A 200 -3.45 -18.26 -1.75
CA ARG A 200 -2.29 -17.52 -2.29
C ARG A 200 -1.81 -16.42 -1.34
N ARG A 201 -2.73 -15.68 -0.71
CA ARG A 201 -2.39 -14.65 0.29
C ARG A 201 -1.75 -15.27 1.52
N ILE A 202 -2.21 -16.43 1.97
CA ILE A 202 -1.58 -17.17 3.07
C ILE A 202 -0.13 -17.54 2.72
N CYS A 203 0.12 -18.11 1.54
CA CYS A 203 1.49 -18.42 1.09
C CYS A 203 2.36 -17.17 0.98
N ALA A 204 1.85 -16.08 0.40
CA ALA A 204 2.58 -14.82 0.27
C ALA A 204 2.95 -14.22 1.64
N LEU A 205 2.04 -14.29 2.61
CA LEU A 205 2.29 -13.87 3.99
C LEU A 205 3.31 -14.75 4.69
N ALA A 206 3.15 -16.07 4.57
CA ALA A 206 4.03 -17.07 5.15
C ALA A 206 5.48 -16.89 4.67
N PHE A 207 5.67 -16.47 3.43
CA PHE A 207 7.01 -16.24 2.85
C PHE A 207 7.46 -14.79 2.86
N SER A 208 6.71 -13.87 3.48
CA SER A 208 7.16 -12.49 3.64
C SER A 208 8.42 -12.42 4.49
N ASP A 209 9.48 -11.80 3.98
CA ASP A 209 10.73 -11.55 4.73
C ASP A 209 10.56 -10.55 5.89
N PHE A 210 9.44 -9.82 5.87
CA PHE A 210 9.16 -8.76 6.83
C PHE A 210 7.95 -9.13 7.69
N PRO A 211 7.99 -8.81 9.00
CA PRO A 211 6.86 -8.97 9.89
C PRO A 211 5.76 -7.99 9.48
N ILE A 212 4.53 -8.33 9.83
CA ILE A 212 3.38 -7.47 9.62
C ILE A 212 3.01 -6.89 10.96
N ARG A 213 3.19 -5.58 11.16
CA ARG A 213 3.02 -4.96 12.48
C ARG A 213 1.66 -4.31 12.66
N SER A 214 0.95 -4.08 11.55
CA SER A 214 -0.39 -3.49 11.55
C SER A 214 -1.21 -3.95 10.35
N GLU A 215 -2.52 -3.71 10.42
CA GLU A 215 -3.44 -3.93 9.32
C GLU A 215 -3.14 -3.00 8.14
N GLU A 216 -2.77 -1.76 8.40
CA GLU A 216 -2.39 -0.82 7.35
C GLU A 216 -1.13 -1.27 6.62
N GLU A 217 -0.14 -1.83 7.34
CA GLU A 217 1.06 -2.40 6.71
C GLU A 217 0.71 -3.60 5.84
N TYR A 218 -0.17 -4.49 6.31
CA TYR A 218 -0.66 -5.60 5.49
C TYR A 218 -1.30 -5.10 4.20
N CYS A 219 -2.24 -4.15 4.31
CA CYS A 219 -2.95 -3.64 3.15
C CYS A 219 -1.99 -2.97 2.16
N GLN A 220 -1.02 -2.21 2.64
CA GLN A 220 -0.03 -1.56 1.77
C GLN A 220 0.84 -2.56 1.00
N ARG A 221 1.18 -3.71 1.60
CA ARG A 221 2.10 -4.68 1.00
C ARG A 221 1.41 -5.72 0.12
N PHE A 222 0.22 -6.18 0.52
CA PHE A 222 -0.39 -7.38 -0.07
C PHE A 222 -1.70 -7.12 -0.80
N THR A 223 -2.28 -5.92 -0.71
CA THR A 223 -3.65 -5.69 -1.18
C THR A 223 -3.75 -4.45 -2.05
N SER A 224 -4.71 -4.49 -2.98
CA SER A 224 -5.22 -3.25 -3.57
C SER A 224 -6.13 -2.58 -2.54
N THR A 225 -6.23 -1.24 -2.59
CA THR A 225 -7.04 -0.45 -1.65
C THR A 225 -8.50 -0.89 -1.53
N HIS A 226 -9.03 -1.63 -2.51
CA HIS A 226 -10.39 -2.14 -2.53
C HIS A 226 -10.66 -3.32 -1.58
N ASP A 227 -9.64 -4.08 -1.19
CA ASP A 227 -9.83 -5.29 -0.35
C ASP A 227 -9.77 -5.02 1.16
N ALA A 228 -9.37 -3.82 1.58
CA ALA A 228 -9.14 -3.48 2.98
C ALA A 228 -10.42 -3.66 3.85
N ALA A 229 -11.61 -3.42 3.29
CA ALA A 229 -12.86 -3.60 4.02
C ALA A 229 -13.17 -5.08 4.30
N ALA A 230 -13.00 -5.96 3.31
CA ALA A 230 -13.19 -7.40 3.47
C ALA A 230 -12.19 -7.99 4.47
N ILE A 231 -10.95 -7.47 4.47
CA ILE A 231 -9.94 -7.85 5.47
C ILE A 231 -10.40 -7.44 6.86
N ARG A 232 -10.83 -6.19 7.06
CA ARG A 232 -11.37 -5.76 8.37
C ARG A 232 -12.51 -6.64 8.86
N GLU A 233 -13.41 -7.05 7.97
CA GLU A 233 -14.51 -7.95 8.32
C GLU A 233 -13.99 -9.33 8.82
N ILE A 234 -13.02 -9.92 8.11
CA ILE A 234 -12.35 -11.16 8.51
C ILE A 234 -11.70 -11.00 9.90
N PHE A 235 -11.15 -9.81 10.19
CA PHE A 235 -10.47 -9.50 11.45
C PHE A 235 -11.38 -9.19 12.63
N GLN A 236 -12.49 -8.49 12.41
CA GLN A 236 -13.46 -8.16 13.45
C GLN A 236 -13.98 -9.40 14.18
N GLY A 237 -14.09 -10.54 13.48
CA GLY A 237 -14.45 -11.84 14.10
C GLY A 237 -13.34 -12.55 14.88
N CYS A 238 -12.11 -12.02 14.90
CA CYS A 238 -10.90 -12.74 15.32
C CYS A 238 -10.05 -12.04 16.40
N HIS A 239 -10.24 -10.75 16.68
CA HIS A 239 -9.32 -9.93 17.49
C HIS A 239 -9.04 -10.42 18.92
N ASN A 240 -9.91 -11.23 19.53
CA ASN A 240 -9.77 -11.63 20.94
C ASN A 240 -9.28 -13.07 21.15
N LYS A 241 -8.98 -13.83 20.08
CA LYS A 241 -8.78 -15.29 20.20
C LYS A 241 -7.36 -15.79 19.94
N PHE A 242 -6.45 -14.95 19.45
CA PHE A 242 -5.11 -15.39 19.09
C PHE A 242 -4.06 -14.77 20.04
N PRO A 243 -3.18 -15.58 20.66
CA PRO A 243 -2.07 -15.10 21.46
C PRO A 243 -1.14 -14.23 20.59
N THR A 244 -0.83 -13.06 21.13
CA THR A 244 -0.14 -11.96 20.44
C THR A 244 1.34 -12.25 20.14
N ILE A 245 1.93 -13.24 20.80
CA ILE A 245 3.36 -13.58 20.66
C ILE A 245 3.48 -15.05 20.33
N ILE A 246 3.93 -15.35 19.12
CA ILE A 246 4.25 -16.70 18.67
C ILE A 246 5.71 -16.68 18.23
N THR A 247 6.63 -16.99 19.15
CA THR A 247 8.05 -17.21 18.82
C THR A 247 8.19 -18.57 18.10
N PRO A 248 8.94 -18.68 16.98
CA PRO A 248 9.30 -19.93 16.32
C PRO A 248 10.31 -20.79 17.09
N SER A 249 10.53 -20.53 18.39
CA SER A 249 11.65 -21.11 19.17
C SER A 249 11.62 -22.64 19.28
N ASP A 250 10.50 -23.29 18.97
CA ASP A 250 10.32 -24.74 18.98
C ASP A 250 10.47 -25.40 17.61
N GLY A 251 10.88 -24.66 16.58
CA GLY A 251 10.95 -25.18 15.20
C GLY A 251 9.60 -25.56 14.62
N ARG A 252 8.51 -25.00 15.18
CA ARG A 252 7.14 -25.17 14.68
C ARG A 252 6.59 -23.87 14.11
N TYR A 253 5.65 -24.00 13.18
CA TYR A 253 5.10 -22.91 12.38
C TYR A 253 3.58 -22.82 12.53
N VAL A 254 3.05 -21.63 12.28
CA VAL A 254 1.60 -21.36 12.31
C VAL A 254 0.93 -21.60 10.97
N SER A 255 1.72 -21.70 9.90
CA SER A 255 1.25 -21.83 8.53
C SER A 255 1.67 -23.16 7.93
N ILE A 256 0.74 -23.77 7.16
CA ILE A 256 1.01 -24.99 6.39
C ILE A 256 2.13 -24.76 5.35
N PRO A 257 2.19 -23.60 4.65
CA PRO A 257 3.29 -23.31 3.72
C PRO A 257 4.70 -23.37 4.34
N GLU A 258 4.89 -22.74 5.51
CA GLU A 258 6.20 -22.76 6.21
C GLU A 258 6.55 -24.18 6.67
N ALA A 259 5.61 -24.86 7.33
CA ALA A 259 5.80 -26.22 7.79
C ALA A 259 6.10 -27.20 6.64
N CYS A 260 5.46 -27.03 5.49
CA CYS A 260 5.66 -27.85 4.29
C CYS A 260 7.06 -27.70 3.69
N LEU A 261 7.55 -26.48 3.51
CA LEU A 261 8.88 -26.27 2.95
C LEU A 261 9.99 -26.75 3.90
N VAL A 262 9.81 -26.55 5.20
CA VAL A 262 10.79 -27.02 6.20
C VAL A 262 10.77 -28.54 6.33
N ALA A 263 9.61 -29.18 6.29
CA ALA A 263 9.51 -30.65 6.26
C ALA A 263 10.22 -31.25 5.04
N LEU A 264 10.06 -30.64 3.86
CA LEU A 264 10.76 -31.05 2.64
C LEU A 264 12.28 -30.88 2.76
N LEU A 265 12.74 -29.78 3.34
CA LEU A 265 14.16 -29.51 3.57
C LEU A 265 14.77 -30.56 4.51
N GLU A 266 14.11 -30.86 5.62
CA GLU A 266 14.58 -31.86 6.60
C GLU A 266 14.63 -33.27 6.01
N HIS A 267 13.65 -33.66 5.19
CA HIS A 267 13.70 -34.91 4.44
C HIS A 267 14.93 -34.97 3.54
N ALA A 268 15.16 -33.92 2.76
CA ALA A 268 16.29 -33.87 1.83
C ALA A 268 17.64 -33.89 2.57
N GLU A 269 17.76 -33.19 3.69
CA GLU A 269 18.96 -33.22 4.55
C GLU A 269 19.18 -34.60 5.19
N SER A 270 18.11 -35.30 5.60
CA SER A 270 18.22 -36.66 6.14
C SER A 270 18.81 -37.62 5.10
N ILE A 271 18.32 -37.59 3.86
CA ILE A 271 18.83 -38.42 2.76
C ILE A 271 20.28 -38.04 2.42
N ALA A 272 20.62 -36.74 2.34
CA ALA A 272 21.99 -36.32 2.07
C ALA A 272 22.97 -36.77 3.15
N LYS A 273 22.54 -36.78 4.41
CA LYS A 273 23.35 -37.27 5.53
C LYS A 273 23.59 -38.79 5.44
N GLU A 274 22.59 -39.55 5.02
CA GLU A 274 22.72 -41.00 4.77
C GLU A 274 23.68 -41.29 3.59
N GLU A 275 23.66 -40.46 2.56
CA GLU A 275 24.54 -40.56 1.38
C GLU A 275 25.92 -39.89 1.56
N ASN A 276 26.19 -39.26 2.72
CA ASN A 276 27.40 -38.47 3.00
C ASN A 276 27.66 -37.34 1.97
N ASN A 277 26.60 -36.63 1.57
CA ASN A 277 26.60 -35.65 0.48
C ASN A 277 26.07 -34.25 0.87
N ASP A 278 26.33 -33.81 2.10
CA ASP A 278 25.77 -32.56 2.67
C ASP A 278 26.09 -31.31 1.84
N ASN A 279 27.27 -31.25 1.21
CA ASN A 279 27.73 -30.06 0.47
C ASN A 279 27.09 -29.89 -0.92
N ALA A 280 26.42 -30.92 -1.45
CA ALA A 280 25.84 -30.88 -2.80
C ALA A 280 24.31 -30.74 -2.79
N LEU A 281 23.69 -30.48 -1.63
CA LEU A 281 22.24 -30.58 -1.49
C LEU A 281 21.44 -29.83 -2.59
N PRO A 282 21.74 -28.56 -2.95
CA PRO A 282 21.00 -27.86 -4.00
C PRO A 282 21.08 -28.49 -5.40
N SER A 283 22.15 -29.21 -5.74
CA SER A 283 22.35 -29.82 -7.06
C SER A 283 21.72 -31.21 -7.18
N VAL A 284 21.40 -31.86 -6.06
CA VAL A 284 20.84 -33.22 -6.02
C VAL A 284 19.33 -33.26 -5.76
N LEU A 285 18.69 -32.14 -5.39
CA LEU A 285 17.24 -32.09 -5.08
C LEU A 285 16.32 -32.64 -6.18
N SER A 286 16.74 -32.56 -7.45
CA SER A 286 15.96 -33.09 -8.58
C SER A 286 16.03 -34.61 -8.72
N GLN A 287 16.95 -35.29 -8.02
CA GLN A 287 17.11 -36.74 -8.07
C GLN A 287 15.98 -37.44 -7.31
N LYS A 288 15.54 -38.60 -7.82
CA LYS A 288 14.33 -39.28 -7.34
C LYS A 288 14.38 -39.68 -5.87
N GLN A 289 15.57 -39.97 -5.31
CA GLN A 289 15.68 -40.37 -3.91
C GLN A 289 15.39 -39.22 -2.92
N TYR A 290 15.49 -37.97 -3.37
CA TYR A 290 15.17 -36.79 -2.55
C TYR A 290 13.67 -36.43 -2.60
N TRP A 291 12.88 -37.11 -3.43
CA TRP A 291 11.45 -36.87 -3.52
C TRP A 291 10.72 -37.58 -2.36
N ILE A 292 9.72 -36.93 -1.78
CA ILE A 292 8.89 -37.51 -0.71
C ILE A 292 7.47 -37.77 -1.22
N SER A 293 6.90 -38.93 -0.89
CA SER A 293 5.50 -39.21 -1.21
C SER A 293 4.56 -38.31 -0.39
N LEU A 294 3.39 -37.97 -0.94
CA LEU A 294 2.40 -37.18 -0.21
C LEU A 294 2.02 -37.85 1.12
N SER A 295 1.81 -39.17 1.13
CA SER A 295 1.48 -39.94 2.35
C SER A 295 2.48 -39.77 3.48
N ASN A 296 3.78 -39.64 3.16
CA ASN A 296 4.85 -39.48 4.15
C ASN A 296 5.06 -38.01 4.51
N LEU A 297 4.75 -37.09 3.59
CA LEU A 297 4.87 -35.66 3.80
C LEU A 297 3.83 -35.13 4.79
N LEU A 298 2.57 -35.59 4.73
CA LEU A 298 1.49 -35.03 5.58
C LEU A 298 1.80 -35.10 7.10
N PRO A 299 2.26 -36.24 7.66
CA PRO A 299 2.64 -36.30 9.09
C PRO A 299 3.83 -35.41 9.42
N MET A 300 4.80 -35.26 8.51
CA MET A 300 5.94 -34.36 8.71
C MET A 300 5.48 -32.91 8.81
N ILE A 301 4.55 -32.49 7.94
CA ILE A 301 3.95 -31.14 8.02
C ILE A 301 3.28 -30.94 9.37
N ASP A 302 2.40 -31.86 9.78
CA ASP A 302 1.67 -31.73 11.04
C ASP A 302 2.58 -31.71 12.27
N SER A 303 3.70 -32.44 12.24
CA SER A 303 4.71 -32.43 13.32
C SER A 303 5.39 -31.06 13.50
N ARG A 304 5.42 -30.27 12.42
CA ARG A 304 5.97 -28.90 12.36
C ARG A 304 4.90 -27.83 12.55
N LEU A 305 3.61 -28.17 12.65
CA LEU A 305 2.57 -27.20 12.94
C LEU A 305 2.42 -26.97 14.44
N LYS A 306 2.27 -25.70 14.84
CA LYS A 306 1.89 -25.35 16.21
C LYS A 306 0.47 -25.84 16.50
N SER A 307 0.19 -26.10 17.78
CA SER A 307 -1.15 -26.50 18.25
C SER A 307 -2.24 -25.48 17.91
N ILE A 308 -1.87 -24.19 17.83
CA ILE A 308 -2.77 -23.11 17.43
C ILE A 308 -3.16 -23.16 15.96
N CYS A 309 -2.35 -23.78 15.09
CA CYS A 309 -2.74 -23.95 13.70
C CYS A 309 -3.93 -24.92 13.67
N PRO A 310 -5.12 -24.49 13.25
CA PRO A 310 -6.33 -25.29 13.36
C PRO A 310 -6.46 -26.33 12.25
N GLY A 311 -5.67 -26.23 11.17
CA GLY A 311 -5.58 -27.25 10.12
C GLY A 311 -4.67 -28.40 10.54
N ARG A 312 -5.17 -29.64 10.42
CA ARG A 312 -4.36 -30.86 10.43
C ARG A 312 -4.59 -31.58 9.12
N LEU A 313 -3.51 -32.05 8.51
CA LEU A 313 -3.58 -32.70 7.22
C LEU A 313 -3.73 -34.22 7.37
N THR A 314 -3.04 -34.82 8.33
CA THR A 314 -2.97 -36.26 8.54
C THR A 314 -4.33 -36.82 8.97
N GLN A 315 -4.82 -37.79 8.21
CA GLN A 315 -5.96 -38.63 8.58
C GLN A 315 -5.43 -39.94 9.14
N SER A 316 -5.17 -40.00 10.44
CA SER A 316 -4.50 -41.14 11.11
C SER A 316 -5.29 -42.45 11.06
N ASN A 317 -6.56 -42.40 10.65
CA ASN A 317 -7.43 -43.54 10.42
C ASN A 317 -7.32 -44.12 9.01
N GLN A 318 -6.48 -43.55 8.14
CA GLN A 318 -6.23 -44.05 6.79
C GLN A 318 -4.77 -44.50 6.65
N ASP A 319 -4.55 -45.63 5.99
CA ASP A 319 -3.21 -46.24 5.84
C ASP A 319 -2.21 -45.33 5.08
N ASP A 320 -2.72 -44.41 4.25
CA ASP A 320 -1.93 -43.46 3.47
C ASP A 320 -1.92 -42.05 4.07
N ASN A 321 -2.33 -41.91 5.34
CA ASN A 321 -2.44 -40.65 6.07
C ASN A 321 -3.41 -39.63 5.43
N GLY A 322 -4.33 -40.05 4.56
CA GLY A 322 -5.29 -39.17 3.88
C GLY A 322 -4.85 -38.71 2.50
N ALA A 323 -3.75 -39.24 1.95
CA ALA A 323 -3.24 -38.82 0.65
C ALA A 323 -4.25 -39.02 -0.48
N ALA A 324 -4.95 -40.16 -0.52
CA ALA A 324 -5.98 -40.47 -1.50
C ALA A 324 -7.13 -39.46 -1.44
N HIS A 325 -7.56 -39.08 -0.23
CA HIS A 325 -8.59 -38.06 -0.03
C HIS A 325 -8.18 -36.74 -0.69
N TYR A 326 -6.97 -36.22 -0.43
CA TYR A 326 -6.54 -34.94 -1.01
C TYR A 326 -6.27 -34.97 -2.51
N LEU A 327 -5.94 -36.13 -3.06
CA LEU A 327 -5.71 -36.29 -4.51
C LEU A 327 -7.01 -36.43 -5.31
N GLU A 328 -8.14 -36.64 -4.64
CA GLU A 328 -9.45 -36.67 -5.27
C GLU A 328 -9.82 -35.27 -5.80
N PRO A 329 -10.15 -35.10 -7.10
CA PRO A 329 -10.49 -33.79 -7.66
C PRO A 329 -11.71 -33.11 -7.00
N SER A 330 -12.56 -33.90 -6.34
CA SER A 330 -13.74 -33.44 -5.60
C SER A 330 -13.38 -32.83 -4.24
N THR A 331 -12.18 -33.11 -3.71
CA THR A 331 -11.77 -32.68 -2.37
C THR A 331 -11.52 -31.19 -2.34
N ARG A 332 -12.23 -30.55 -1.41
CA ARG A 332 -12.16 -29.10 -1.17
C ARG A 332 -11.59 -28.89 0.22
N SER A 333 -10.27 -28.87 0.32
CA SER A 333 -9.57 -28.58 1.58
C SER A 333 -8.79 -27.28 1.44
N ALA A 334 -9.08 -26.32 2.33
CA ALA A 334 -8.32 -25.08 2.42
C ALA A 334 -6.87 -25.32 2.90
N GLU A 335 -6.67 -26.39 3.68
CA GLU A 335 -5.38 -26.88 4.14
C GLU A 335 -4.54 -27.38 2.96
N PHE A 336 -5.08 -28.33 2.18
CA PHE A 336 -4.35 -28.90 1.05
C PHE A 336 -4.16 -27.91 -0.10
N LYS A 337 -5.11 -27.00 -0.34
CA LYS A 337 -4.94 -25.96 -1.35
C LYS A 337 -3.74 -25.05 -1.09
N GLN A 338 -3.32 -24.86 0.17
CA GLN A 338 -2.08 -24.14 0.47
C GLN A 338 -0.84 -24.88 -0.04
N ILE A 339 -0.79 -26.21 0.09
CA ILE A 339 0.28 -27.07 -0.47
C ILE A 339 0.27 -26.97 -1.99
N GLU A 340 -0.90 -27.06 -2.62
CA GLU A 340 -1.00 -26.91 -4.07
C GLU A 340 -0.50 -25.55 -4.57
N LYS A 341 -0.65 -24.47 -3.78
CA LYS A 341 -0.08 -23.16 -4.14
C LYS A 341 1.42 -23.10 -4.15
N LEU A 342 2.11 -23.95 -3.39
CA LEU A 342 3.57 -24.08 -3.48
C LEU A 342 4.02 -24.71 -4.81
N THR A 343 3.14 -25.44 -5.49
CA THR A 343 3.40 -26.03 -6.82
C THR A 343 3.11 -25.07 -7.97
N THR A 344 2.37 -23.99 -7.72
CA THR A 344 2.09 -22.98 -8.73
C THR A 344 3.27 -22.01 -8.83
N LYS A 345 3.58 -21.53 -10.05
CA LYS A 345 4.57 -20.47 -10.24
C LYS A 345 4.21 -19.25 -9.38
N ALA A 346 5.19 -18.68 -8.71
CA ALA A 346 4.97 -17.50 -7.88
C ALA A 346 4.51 -16.33 -8.75
N SER A 347 3.52 -15.56 -8.29
CA SER A 347 2.98 -14.42 -9.02
C SER A 347 3.97 -13.26 -9.22
N THR A 348 5.13 -13.32 -8.57
CA THR A 348 6.17 -12.28 -8.52
C THR A 348 7.19 -12.35 -9.65
N GLY A 349 6.83 -12.92 -10.81
CA GLY A 349 7.71 -13.00 -11.98
C GLY A 349 8.81 -14.07 -11.87
N GLN A 350 8.71 -14.97 -10.88
CA GLN A 350 9.59 -16.14 -10.80
C GLN A 350 8.99 -17.29 -11.61
N ASP A 351 9.79 -17.87 -12.51
CA ASP A 351 9.36 -18.92 -13.42
C ASP A 351 9.30 -20.33 -12.80
N VAL A 352 9.82 -20.48 -11.60
CA VAL A 352 9.97 -21.77 -10.92
C VAL A 352 9.06 -21.81 -9.68
N PRO A 353 8.25 -22.86 -9.47
CA PRO A 353 7.49 -23.04 -8.23
C PRO A 353 8.40 -23.39 -7.05
N TYR A 354 7.91 -23.31 -5.81
CA TYR A 354 8.71 -23.71 -4.64
C TYR A 354 8.94 -25.23 -4.60
N MET A 355 7.96 -26.01 -5.05
CA MET A 355 8.08 -27.47 -5.18
C MET A 355 7.40 -27.98 -6.45
N LYS A 356 7.81 -29.16 -6.94
CA LYS A 356 7.22 -29.79 -8.13
C LYS A 356 6.57 -31.14 -7.78
N PRO A 357 5.32 -31.37 -8.21
CA PRO A 357 4.68 -32.67 -8.03
C PRO A 357 5.10 -33.64 -9.15
N HIS A 358 5.35 -34.90 -8.79
CA HIS A 358 5.66 -36.00 -9.70
C HIS A 358 4.68 -37.16 -9.48
N ARG A 359 4.16 -37.77 -10.55
CA ARG A 359 3.24 -38.92 -10.47
C ARG A 359 3.98 -40.21 -10.85
N GLN A 360 4.00 -41.20 -9.95
CA GLN A 360 4.62 -42.49 -10.20
C GLN A 360 3.81 -43.62 -9.53
N LYS A 361 3.41 -44.63 -10.33
CA LYS A 361 2.65 -45.81 -9.85
C LYS A 361 1.39 -45.44 -9.04
N GLY A 362 0.66 -44.41 -9.46
CA GLY A 362 -0.54 -43.94 -8.76
C GLY A 362 -0.28 -43.08 -7.51
N LEU A 363 0.98 -42.95 -7.08
CA LEU A 363 1.38 -42.10 -5.97
C LEU A 363 1.87 -40.73 -6.48
N VAL A 364 1.71 -39.72 -5.64
CA VAL A 364 2.25 -38.36 -5.88
C VAL A 364 3.44 -38.13 -4.96
N TYR A 365 4.54 -37.68 -5.56
CA TYR A 365 5.78 -37.30 -4.89
C TYR A 365 6.02 -35.79 -5.06
N TYR A 366 6.74 -35.18 -4.14
CA TYR A 366 7.12 -33.76 -4.20
C TYR A 366 8.63 -33.61 -4.22
N GLU A 367 9.12 -32.85 -5.20
CA GLU A 367 10.51 -32.38 -5.34
C GLU A 367 10.60 -30.96 -4.75
N LEU A 368 11.51 -30.73 -3.81
CA LEU A 368 11.88 -29.39 -3.36
C LEU A 368 12.73 -28.72 -4.44
N THR A 369 12.31 -27.59 -5.00
CA THR A 369 13.12 -26.89 -6.00
C THR A 369 14.25 -26.09 -5.34
N ALA A 370 15.21 -25.59 -6.13
CA ALA A 370 16.24 -24.66 -5.64
C ALA A 370 15.65 -23.40 -4.98
N LEU A 371 14.56 -22.85 -5.53
CA LEU A 371 13.85 -21.72 -4.93
C LEU A 371 13.17 -22.11 -3.61
N GLY A 372 12.53 -23.28 -3.58
CA GLY A 372 11.95 -23.86 -2.37
C GLY A 372 12.97 -24.08 -1.27
N TYR A 373 14.16 -24.57 -1.63
CA TYR A 373 15.28 -24.78 -0.72
C TYR A 373 15.75 -23.48 -0.07
N GLN A 374 16.02 -22.45 -0.88
CA GLN A 374 16.39 -21.13 -0.35
C GLN A 374 15.33 -20.58 0.60
N MET A 375 14.05 -20.64 0.20
CA MET A 375 12.95 -20.18 1.03
C MET A 375 12.80 -21.01 2.32
N ALA A 376 12.96 -22.33 2.25
CA ALA A 376 12.92 -23.21 3.41
C ALA A 376 14.03 -22.87 4.42
N GLN A 377 15.25 -22.61 3.92
CA GLN A 377 16.36 -22.13 4.75
C GLN A 377 16.03 -20.77 5.37
N THR A 378 15.51 -19.82 4.60
CA THR A 378 15.09 -18.52 5.13
C THR A 378 14.05 -18.69 6.24
N VAL A 379 13.02 -19.51 6.02
CA VAL A 379 11.96 -19.80 7.01
C VAL A 379 12.53 -20.47 8.26
N ARG A 380 13.46 -21.42 8.12
CA ARG A 380 14.07 -22.13 9.26
C ARG A 380 14.94 -21.22 10.13
N HIS A 381 15.71 -20.33 9.52
CA HIS A 381 16.60 -19.41 10.26
C HIS A 381 15.91 -18.12 10.70
N ARG A 382 14.62 -17.97 10.36
CA ARG A 382 13.84 -16.78 10.64
C ARG A 382 13.59 -16.62 12.15
N THR A 383 14.26 -15.66 12.77
CA THR A 383 14.08 -15.31 14.18
C THR A 383 13.03 -14.21 14.34
N PHE A 384 11.75 -14.59 14.48
CA PHE A 384 10.69 -13.65 14.90
C PHE A 384 10.18 -13.96 16.32
N PRO A 385 9.62 -12.96 17.03
CA PRO A 385 9.93 -11.55 16.85
C PRO A 385 11.43 -11.38 17.06
N GLY A 386 12.09 -10.55 16.23
CA GLY A 386 13.44 -10.10 16.57
C GLY A 386 13.46 -9.54 18.00
N PRO A 387 14.63 -9.44 18.65
CA PRO A 387 14.73 -8.94 20.01
C PRO A 387 13.93 -7.64 20.19
N PRO A 388 13.34 -7.42 21.38
CA PRO A 388 12.46 -6.29 21.64
C PRO A 388 13.13 -4.99 21.21
N GLY A 389 12.56 -4.28 20.23
CA GLY A 389 13.10 -3.00 19.82
C GLY A 389 12.33 -2.30 18.73
N HIS A 390 12.02 -1.03 18.99
CA HIS A 390 11.54 0.01 18.08
C HIS A 390 10.21 -0.25 17.34
N TYR A 391 9.55 0.86 16.95
CA TYR A 391 8.35 0.81 16.08
C TYR A 391 8.58 -0.03 14.82
N ARG A 392 9.84 -0.07 14.36
CA ARG A 392 10.32 -0.89 13.26
C ARG A 392 11.86 -0.92 13.28
N THR A 393 12.46 -2.09 13.14
CA THR A 393 13.87 -2.30 12.78
C THR A 393 13.95 -2.99 11.43
N SER A 394 15.05 -2.75 10.70
CA SER A 394 15.39 -3.51 9.51
C SER A 394 15.70 -4.97 9.87
N ASN A 395 15.26 -5.94 9.07
CA ASN A 395 15.55 -7.36 9.28
C ASN A 395 16.73 -7.86 8.44
N LEU A 396 17.73 -7.01 8.21
CA LEU A 396 18.81 -7.39 7.31
C LEU A 396 19.65 -8.49 7.93
N HIS A 397 19.88 -9.53 7.13
CA HIS A 397 20.90 -10.52 7.47
C HIS A 397 22.26 -9.80 7.53
N PRO A 398 23.16 -10.17 8.46
CA PRO A 398 24.49 -9.57 8.55
C PRO A 398 25.21 -9.51 7.20
N GLU A 399 25.11 -10.57 6.40
CA GLU A 399 25.72 -10.67 5.06
C GLU A 399 25.14 -9.64 4.06
N GLU A 400 23.83 -9.39 4.07
CA GLU A 400 23.19 -8.41 3.18
C GLU A 400 23.56 -6.96 3.54
N SER A 401 24.05 -6.76 4.77
CA SER A 401 24.35 -5.46 5.34
C SER A 401 25.80 -5.03 5.22
N GLN A 402 26.67 -5.80 4.56
CA GLN A 402 28.11 -5.50 4.46
C GLN A 402 28.40 -4.05 4.01
N LYS A 403 27.60 -3.51 3.08
CA LYS A 403 27.70 -2.11 2.62
C LYS A 403 27.45 -1.05 3.70
N TYR A 404 26.77 -1.41 4.79
CA TYR A 404 26.44 -0.54 5.93
C TYR A 404 27.03 -1.05 7.24
N GLN A 405 27.91 -2.06 7.20
CA GLN A 405 28.50 -2.66 8.40
C GLN A 405 29.08 -1.58 9.30
N GLY A 406 28.68 -1.60 10.58
CA GLY A 406 29.11 -0.64 11.59
C GLY A 406 28.18 0.56 11.76
N ILE A 407 27.16 0.78 10.93
CA ILE A 407 26.21 1.89 11.09
C ILE A 407 24.73 1.50 10.97
N CYS A 408 23.84 2.30 11.55
CA CYS A 408 22.39 2.12 11.47
C CYS A 408 21.64 3.45 11.50
N LEU A 409 20.61 3.59 10.67
CA LEU A 409 19.80 4.80 10.54
C LEU A 409 18.67 4.83 11.59
N ALA A 410 18.65 5.82 12.47
CA ALA A 410 17.48 6.12 13.29
C ALA A 410 16.49 7.00 12.51
N VAL A 411 15.22 6.60 12.50
CA VAL A 411 14.09 7.32 11.89
C VAL A 411 13.15 7.81 12.98
N ASP A 412 12.75 9.08 12.97
CA ASP A 412 11.78 9.61 13.94
C ASP A 412 10.42 8.91 13.78
N ASN A 413 9.76 8.55 14.88
CA ASN A 413 8.48 7.84 14.85
C ASN A 413 7.29 8.73 14.46
N ARG A 414 7.47 10.06 14.40
CA ARG A 414 6.50 11.01 13.87
C ARG A 414 6.70 11.22 12.36
N GLU A 415 7.74 10.64 11.76
CA GLU A 415 7.94 10.75 10.32
C GLU A 415 6.75 10.17 9.54
N GLY A 416 6.31 10.91 8.52
CA GLY A 416 5.10 10.58 7.77
C GLY A 416 3.78 10.77 8.55
N GLY A 417 3.83 11.39 9.75
CA GLY A 417 2.76 11.67 10.71
C GLY A 417 1.76 12.75 10.31
N GLY A 418 1.20 12.65 9.11
CA GLY A 418 -0.08 13.28 8.75
C GLY A 418 -1.23 12.25 8.75
N PRO A 419 -2.44 12.61 8.28
CA PRO A 419 -3.58 11.69 8.15
C PRO A 419 -3.28 10.39 7.38
N LYS A 420 -2.19 10.37 6.60
CA LYS A 420 -1.78 9.29 5.70
C LYS A 420 -0.79 8.30 6.30
N LYS A 421 -0.28 8.52 7.52
CA LYS A 421 0.66 7.61 8.24
C LYS A 421 1.73 6.99 7.33
N ARG A 422 2.55 7.82 6.68
CA ARG A 422 3.51 7.40 5.62
C ARG A 422 4.76 6.68 6.13
N LEU A 423 4.98 6.62 7.45
CA LEU A 423 6.14 5.97 8.07
C LEU A 423 6.39 4.58 7.49
N HIS A 424 5.34 3.74 7.44
CA HIS A 424 5.45 2.36 6.96
C HIS A 424 5.92 2.29 5.51
N ALA A 425 5.43 3.17 4.63
CA ALA A 425 5.88 3.20 3.24
C ALA A 425 7.38 3.56 3.14
N MET A 426 7.83 4.55 3.93
CA MET A 426 9.22 4.97 3.94
C MET A 426 10.15 3.86 4.45
N CYS A 427 9.82 3.20 5.57
CA CYS A 427 10.67 2.09 5.99
C CYS A 427 10.51 0.82 5.14
N ASN A 428 9.39 0.63 4.40
CA ASN A 428 9.31 -0.41 3.37
C ASN A 428 10.33 -0.14 2.27
N LYS A 429 10.51 1.14 1.92
CA LYS A 429 11.53 1.53 0.95
C LYS A 429 12.94 1.30 1.49
N LEU A 430 13.21 1.60 2.75
CA LEU A 430 14.51 1.32 3.40
C LEU A 430 14.80 -0.19 3.47
N ASP A 431 13.79 -1.00 3.80
CA ASP A 431 13.85 -2.47 3.75
C ASP A 431 14.22 -2.97 2.35
N TRP A 432 13.56 -2.45 1.32
CA TRP A 432 13.84 -2.78 -0.09
C TRP A 432 15.24 -2.35 -0.52
N LEU A 433 15.71 -1.20 -0.05
CA LEU A 433 17.07 -0.71 -0.27
C LEU A 433 18.12 -1.45 0.55
N LYS A 434 17.70 -2.41 1.40
CA LYS A 434 18.56 -3.16 2.30
C LYS A 434 19.39 -2.23 3.21
N THR A 435 18.78 -1.14 3.70
CA THR A 435 19.42 -0.16 4.58
C THR A 435 19.10 -0.47 6.03
N PRO A 436 20.09 -0.60 6.94
CA PRO A 436 19.82 -0.87 8.33
C PRO A 436 19.21 0.37 8.98
N TYR A 437 18.06 0.20 9.62
CA TYR A 437 17.40 1.29 10.33
C TYR A 437 16.65 0.80 11.55
N PHE A 438 16.31 1.77 12.41
CA PHE A 438 15.35 1.59 13.49
C PHE A 438 14.53 2.85 13.71
N VAL A 439 13.32 2.70 14.25
CA VAL A 439 12.40 3.82 14.47
C VAL A 439 12.30 4.17 15.96
N ARG A 440 12.59 5.43 16.32
CA ARG A 440 12.48 5.94 17.70
C ARG A 440 11.94 7.36 17.73
N SER A 441 11.63 7.89 18.91
CA SER A 441 11.40 9.33 19.07
C SER A 441 12.75 10.05 19.03
N LEU A 442 12.89 11.07 18.20
CA LEU A 442 14.04 11.95 18.12
C LEU A 442 13.64 13.36 18.57
N ASP A 443 14.40 13.99 19.45
CA ASP A 443 14.13 15.38 19.88
C ASP A 443 14.68 16.41 18.88
N ILE A 444 15.68 16.01 18.08
CA ILE A 444 16.43 16.83 17.13
C ILE A 444 16.63 16.04 15.84
N GLY A 445 16.19 16.62 14.72
CA GLY A 445 16.19 15.99 13.40
C GLY A 445 15.12 14.90 13.27
N ASP A 446 14.89 14.52 12.02
CA ASP A 446 13.98 13.44 11.62
C ASP A 446 14.75 12.13 11.35
N TYR A 447 16.03 12.25 11.02
CA TYR A 447 16.93 11.12 10.90
C TYR A 447 18.29 11.38 11.56
N CYS A 448 18.86 10.32 12.12
CA CYS A 448 20.17 10.30 12.75
C CYS A 448 20.88 9.00 12.37
N LEU A 449 22.21 8.95 12.43
CA LEU A 449 22.97 7.71 12.22
C LEU A 449 23.71 7.30 13.49
N PHE A 450 23.73 6.00 13.76
CA PHE A 450 24.38 5.39 14.92
C PHE A 450 25.48 4.45 14.46
N ALA A 451 26.58 4.41 15.20
CA ALA A 451 27.61 3.40 15.07
C ALA A 451 27.17 2.15 15.86
N THR A 452 26.97 1.02 15.19
CA THR A 452 26.38 -0.20 15.79
C THR A 452 27.32 -0.92 16.74
N ASP A 453 28.63 -0.76 16.55
CA ASP A 453 29.69 -1.35 17.37
C ASP A 453 29.80 -0.69 18.76
N THR A 454 29.49 0.61 18.84
CA THR A 454 29.66 1.43 20.05
C THR A 454 28.36 1.94 20.65
N ASP A 455 27.24 1.77 19.95
CA ASP A 455 25.93 2.36 20.27
C ASP A 455 26.02 3.88 20.50
N ARG A 456 26.72 4.57 19.58
CA ARG A 456 26.95 6.02 19.66
C ARG A 456 26.41 6.74 18.44
N LEU A 457 25.89 7.94 18.68
CA LEU A 457 25.38 8.84 17.66
C LEU A 457 26.56 9.40 16.83
N LEU A 458 26.47 9.22 15.52
CA LEU A 458 27.36 9.86 14.55
C LEU A 458 26.97 11.35 14.43
N PRO A 459 27.94 12.25 14.22
CA PRO A 459 27.72 13.69 14.20
C PRO A 459 27.07 14.12 12.87
N VAL A 460 25.87 13.62 12.62
CA VAL A 460 25.12 13.74 11.38
C VAL A 460 23.66 13.90 11.77
N LEU A 461 23.08 15.06 11.46
CA LEU A 461 21.70 15.38 11.75
C LEU A 461 20.97 15.69 10.44
N VAL A 462 19.84 15.05 10.21
CA VAL A 462 19.02 15.24 9.01
C VAL A 462 17.63 15.70 9.42
N GLU A 463 17.17 16.81 8.87
CA GLU A 463 15.76 17.23 8.91
C GLU A 463 15.16 17.04 7.52
N ARG A 464 13.95 16.51 7.42
CA ARG A 464 13.21 16.35 6.16
C ARG A 464 11.93 17.17 6.23
N LYS A 465 11.64 17.86 5.14
CA LYS A 465 10.44 18.69 5.06
C LYS A 465 9.87 18.71 3.66
N SER A 466 8.55 18.56 3.54
CA SER A 466 7.91 18.77 2.23
C SER A 466 7.90 20.25 1.88
N VAL A 467 7.91 20.60 0.59
CA VAL A 467 7.86 21.99 0.13
C VAL A 467 6.65 22.74 0.74
N GLN A 468 5.50 22.08 0.86
CA GLN A 468 4.33 22.62 1.55
C GLN A 468 4.57 22.87 3.04
N ASP A 469 5.24 21.93 3.73
CA ASP A 469 5.58 22.07 5.14
C ASP A 469 6.64 23.15 5.39
N VAL A 470 7.55 23.39 4.43
CA VAL A 470 8.52 24.51 4.48
C VAL A 470 7.75 25.83 4.44
N ALA A 471 6.86 26.01 3.46
CA ALA A 471 6.02 27.21 3.36
C ALA A 471 5.18 27.44 4.63
N ALA A 472 4.52 26.39 5.13
CA ALA A 472 3.76 26.46 6.39
C ALA A 472 4.63 26.86 7.59
N SER A 473 5.87 26.37 7.65
CA SER A 473 6.79 26.62 8.76
C SER A 473 7.47 27.99 8.69
N ILE A 474 7.66 28.53 7.49
CA ILE A 474 8.08 29.92 7.30
C ILE A 474 6.98 30.85 7.81
N TYR A 475 5.74 30.58 7.41
CA TYR A 475 4.56 31.37 7.80
C TYR A 475 4.37 31.45 9.32
N ASP A 476 4.43 30.31 10.03
CA ASP A 476 4.17 30.26 11.47
C ASP A 476 5.43 30.37 12.35
N GLY A 477 6.60 30.62 11.74
CA GLY A 477 7.87 30.78 12.44
C GLY A 477 8.50 29.49 12.97
N ARG A 478 7.89 28.31 12.77
CA ARG A 478 8.51 27.02 13.15
C ARG A 478 9.84 26.77 12.44
N TRP A 479 10.01 27.30 11.24
CA TRP A 479 11.22 27.17 10.42
C TRP A 479 12.48 27.56 11.20
N THR A 480 12.49 28.75 11.79
CA THR A 480 13.61 29.28 12.56
C THR A 480 13.90 28.43 13.81
N ASN A 481 12.86 27.97 14.50
CA ASN A 481 13.00 27.14 15.69
C ASN A 481 13.59 25.75 15.37
N GLN A 482 13.26 25.18 14.22
CA GLN A 482 13.81 23.90 13.78
C GLN A 482 15.30 24.03 13.43
N LYS A 483 15.69 25.04 12.62
CA LYS A 483 17.10 25.34 12.33
C LYS A 483 17.90 25.51 13.62
N ARG A 484 17.34 26.27 14.57
CA ARG A 484 17.93 26.49 15.89
C ARG A 484 18.23 25.20 16.65
N ARG A 485 17.32 24.23 16.65
CA ARG A 485 17.54 22.93 17.31
C ARG A 485 18.65 22.12 16.63
N MET A 486 18.74 22.19 15.30
CA MET A 486 19.82 21.54 14.54
C MET A 486 21.18 22.16 14.90
N TYR A 487 21.27 23.49 14.99
CA TYR A 487 22.49 24.17 15.42
C TYR A 487 22.90 23.83 16.85
N GLN A 488 21.95 23.70 17.78
CA GLN A 488 22.26 23.22 19.13
C GLN A 488 22.95 21.84 19.10
N GLY A 489 22.48 20.96 18.22
CA GLY A 489 23.11 19.66 18.00
C GLY A 489 24.52 19.79 17.42
N GLN A 490 24.70 20.60 16.38
CA GLN A 490 26.02 20.88 15.79
C GLN A 490 26.99 21.45 16.81
N TYR A 491 26.54 22.37 17.66
CA TYR A 491 27.34 22.98 18.72
C TYR A 491 27.88 21.92 19.70
N VAL A 492 27.05 20.95 20.11
CA VAL A 492 27.50 19.84 20.98
C VAL A 492 28.53 18.96 20.31
N PHE A 493 28.37 18.65 19.03
CA PHE A 493 29.31 17.81 18.29
C PHE A 493 30.61 18.51 17.88
N GLY A 494 30.57 19.84 17.79
CA GLY A 494 31.57 20.69 17.16
C GLY A 494 31.24 20.95 15.69
N TYR A 495 31.39 22.20 15.25
CA TYR A 495 31.03 22.66 13.90
C TYR A 495 31.76 21.89 12.79
N ASP A 496 33.06 21.64 12.94
CA ASP A 496 33.87 20.88 11.97
C ASP A 496 33.54 19.39 11.90
N ASN A 497 32.94 18.86 12.96
CA ASN A 497 32.69 17.43 13.10
C ASN A 497 31.24 17.07 12.76
N CYS A 498 30.31 18.03 12.72
CA CYS A 498 28.89 17.76 12.52
C CYS A 498 28.35 18.25 11.19
N ARG A 499 27.72 17.33 10.46
CA ARG A 499 27.04 17.62 9.19
C ARG A 499 25.56 17.84 9.43
N LEU A 500 25.07 19.00 9.03
CA LEU A 500 23.65 19.33 9.01
C LEU A 500 23.11 19.13 7.60
N VAL A 501 22.05 18.32 7.47
CA VAL A 501 21.41 18.04 6.20
C VAL A 501 19.94 18.41 6.27
N TYR A 502 19.45 19.03 5.20
CA TYR A 502 18.04 19.35 5.02
C TYR A 502 17.53 18.70 3.74
N ILE A 503 16.56 17.78 3.85
CA ILE A 503 15.89 17.17 2.70
C ILE A 503 14.61 17.96 2.42
N ILE A 504 14.54 18.63 1.27
CA ILE A 504 13.37 19.38 0.81
C ILE A 504 12.65 18.54 -0.23
N GLU A 505 11.47 18.02 0.14
CA GLU A 505 10.73 17.04 -0.65
C GLU A 505 9.54 17.65 -1.40
N GLY A 506 9.41 17.31 -2.67
CA GLY A 506 8.27 17.61 -3.52
C GLY A 506 8.66 18.36 -4.79
N ASN A 507 7.79 18.31 -5.79
CA ASN A 507 7.96 19.14 -6.98
C ASN A 507 7.54 20.58 -6.66
N ARG A 508 8.52 21.49 -6.62
CA ARG A 508 8.31 22.91 -6.31
C ARG A 508 7.39 23.58 -7.33
N ASP A 509 7.50 23.20 -8.60
CA ASP A 509 6.74 23.82 -9.70
C ASP A 509 5.29 23.34 -9.69
N ALA A 510 5.07 22.06 -9.40
CA ALA A 510 3.73 21.51 -9.24
C ALA A 510 2.99 22.03 -8.00
N GLN A 511 3.69 22.63 -7.03
CA GLN A 511 3.11 23.18 -5.80
C GLN A 511 2.97 24.70 -5.83
N GLN A 512 3.26 25.34 -6.97
CA GLN A 512 3.01 26.76 -7.16
C GLN A 512 1.52 26.98 -7.48
N LEU A 513 0.84 27.75 -6.64
CA LEU A 513 -0.53 28.19 -6.86
C LEU A 513 -0.60 29.40 -7.78
N THR A 514 -1.78 29.63 -8.37
CA THR A 514 -2.08 30.85 -9.12
C THR A 514 -1.77 32.09 -8.27
N GLY A 515 -0.89 32.95 -8.79
CA GLY A 515 -0.37 34.12 -8.07
C GLY A 515 1.05 33.97 -7.50
N GLY A 516 1.73 32.84 -7.76
CA GLY A 516 3.15 32.66 -7.44
C GLY A 516 3.43 32.15 -6.02
N TYR A 517 2.40 31.89 -5.24
CA TYR A 517 2.49 31.34 -3.88
C TYR A 517 2.79 29.85 -3.88
N VAL A 518 3.46 29.35 -2.84
CA VAL A 518 3.79 27.92 -2.69
C VAL A 518 2.99 27.30 -1.53
N GLY A 519 2.45 26.10 -1.74
CA GLY A 519 1.68 25.37 -0.73
C GLY A 519 0.22 25.80 -0.70
N GLU A 520 -0.30 26.19 0.48
CA GLU A 520 -1.66 26.73 0.60
C GLU A 520 -1.63 28.26 0.57
N ARG A 521 -2.62 28.87 -0.08
CA ARG A 521 -2.70 30.33 -0.23
C ARG A 521 -2.66 31.09 1.11
N ARG A 522 -3.13 30.49 2.19
CA ARG A 522 -3.11 31.09 3.54
C ARG A 522 -1.72 31.23 4.16
N PHE A 523 -0.71 30.55 3.61
CA PHE A 523 0.67 30.66 4.12
C PHE A 523 1.36 31.93 3.65
N ASP A 524 0.86 32.58 2.60
CA ASP A 524 1.42 33.85 2.08
C ASP A 524 2.94 33.80 1.81
N VAL A 525 3.46 32.63 1.40
CA VAL A 525 4.87 32.43 1.02
C VAL A 525 4.98 32.36 -0.50
N THR A 526 5.73 33.30 -1.09
CA THR A 526 5.99 33.27 -2.54
C THR A 526 7.09 32.28 -2.90
N ARG A 527 7.17 31.90 -4.18
CA ARG A 527 8.25 31.05 -4.69
C ARG A 527 9.63 31.66 -4.45
N GLU A 528 9.77 32.96 -4.65
CA GLU A 528 11.02 33.69 -4.44
C GLU A 528 11.43 33.69 -2.96
N GLN A 529 10.47 33.84 -2.05
CA GLN A 529 10.73 33.77 -0.62
C GLN A 529 11.18 32.37 -0.19
N LEU A 530 10.52 31.31 -0.70
CA LEU A 530 10.91 29.93 -0.46
C LEU A 530 12.34 29.66 -0.96
N ASP A 531 12.63 30.08 -2.20
CA ASP A 531 13.93 29.85 -2.83
C ASP A 531 15.05 30.59 -2.10
N LYS A 532 14.79 31.82 -1.68
CA LYS A 532 15.70 32.59 -0.82
C LYS A 532 15.96 31.91 0.52
N GLU A 533 14.95 31.33 1.15
CA GLU A 533 15.14 30.59 2.41
C GLU A 533 15.95 29.30 2.23
N ILE A 534 15.82 28.63 1.08
CA ILE A 534 16.63 27.46 0.72
C ILE A 534 18.09 27.87 0.46
N GLU A 535 18.31 28.98 -0.25
CA GLU A 535 19.65 29.55 -0.45
C GLU A 535 20.28 29.98 0.88
N ASN A 536 19.49 30.59 1.77
CA ASN A 536 19.93 30.97 3.11
C ASN A 536 20.41 29.73 3.89
N LEU A 537 19.68 28.61 3.84
CA LEU A 537 20.12 27.35 4.47
C LEU A 537 21.50 26.90 3.96
N GLN A 538 21.73 26.97 2.65
CA GLN A 538 23.03 26.58 2.07
C GLN A 538 24.14 27.52 2.54
N SER A 539 23.89 28.83 2.56
CA SER A 539 24.84 29.83 3.06
C SER A 539 25.14 29.69 4.56
N GLU A 540 24.19 29.12 5.29
CA GLU A 540 24.26 28.80 6.72
C GLU A 540 25.03 27.48 7.00
N GLY A 541 25.54 26.80 5.97
CA GLY A 541 26.34 25.58 6.10
C GLY A 541 25.53 24.28 6.10
N PHE A 542 24.22 24.33 5.83
CA PHE A 542 23.43 23.11 5.62
C PHE A 542 23.70 22.52 4.24
N LYS A 543 23.87 21.20 4.19
CA LYS A 543 23.74 20.47 2.92
C LYS A 543 22.26 20.31 2.60
N VAL A 544 21.77 21.00 1.57
CA VAL A 544 20.39 20.89 1.12
C VAL A 544 20.27 19.84 0.02
N MET A 545 19.34 18.91 0.18
CA MET A 545 19.02 17.85 -0.78
C MET A 545 17.57 18.02 -1.25
N ILE A 546 17.36 18.24 -2.54
CA ILE A 546 16.01 18.40 -3.11
C ILE A 546 15.57 17.06 -3.69
N THR A 547 14.44 16.55 -3.22
CA THR A 547 13.89 15.26 -3.65
C THR A 547 12.47 15.43 -4.18
N HIS A 548 12.04 14.56 -5.08
CA HIS A 548 10.73 14.70 -5.74
C HIS A 548 9.59 13.98 -4.99
N SER A 549 9.92 13.00 -4.15
CA SER A 549 8.97 12.14 -3.46
C SER A 549 9.58 11.52 -2.19
N PRO A 550 8.75 11.00 -1.26
CA PRO A 550 9.23 10.23 -0.10
C PRO A 550 10.15 9.07 -0.47
N ASP A 551 9.82 8.35 -1.54
CA ASP A 551 10.63 7.22 -1.99
C ASP A 551 12.01 7.67 -2.47
N HIS A 552 12.07 8.81 -3.18
CA HIS A 552 13.33 9.41 -3.60
C HIS A 552 14.14 9.87 -2.37
N SER A 553 13.49 10.47 -1.36
CA SER A 553 14.14 10.81 -0.08
C SER A 553 14.80 9.60 0.58
N MET A 554 14.14 8.44 0.60
CA MET A 554 14.72 7.23 1.19
C MET A 554 15.88 6.66 0.37
N VAL A 555 15.83 6.75 -0.96
CA VAL A 555 16.95 6.37 -1.85
C VAL A 555 18.18 7.23 -1.57
N GLU A 556 17.99 8.55 -1.49
CA GLU A 556 19.09 9.48 -1.26
C GLU A 556 19.67 9.34 0.16
N LEU A 557 18.82 9.18 1.17
CA LEU A 557 19.26 8.90 2.54
C LEU A 557 20.05 7.58 2.64
N SER A 558 19.64 6.57 1.89
CA SER A 558 20.33 5.29 1.79
C SER A 558 21.72 5.41 1.15
N LYS A 559 21.85 6.15 0.04
CA LYS A 559 23.17 6.43 -0.56
C LYS A 559 24.06 7.17 0.42
N TRP A 560 23.51 8.19 1.07
CA TRP A 560 24.26 9.01 1.98
C TRP A 560 24.72 8.26 3.25
N ALA A 561 23.94 7.27 3.72
CA ALA A 561 24.39 6.37 4.77
C ALA A 561 25.67 5.61 4.38
N VAL A 562 25.81 5.19 3.10
CA VAL A 562 27.06 4.56 2.62
C VAL A 562 28.24 5.52 2.74
N ASP A 563 28.07 6.78 2.34
CA ASP A 563 29.13 7.80 2.46
C ASP A 563 29.54 8.01 3.91
N VAL A 564 28.55 8.16 4.81
CA VAL A 564 28.77 8.31 6.26
C VAL A 564 29.52 7.11 6.84
N ARG A 565 29.20 5.88 6.40
CA ARG A 565 29.92 4.67 6.79
C ARG A 565 31.38 4.71 6.37
N GLN A 566 31.69 5.13 5.14
CA GLN A 566 33.07 5.25 4.66
C GLN A 566 33.86 6.29 5.47
N ASP A 567 33.23 7.42 5.78
CA ASP A 567 33.85 8.46 6.61
C ASP A 567 34.03 8.01 8.09
N TYR A 568 33.12 7.21 8.63
CA TYR A 568 33.28 6.60 9.96
C TYR A 568 34.43 5.58 9.96
N ALA A 569 34.46 4.68 8.97
CA ALA A 569 35.51 3.65 8.85
C ALA A 569 36.92 4.24 8.65
N SER A 570 37.04 5.39 7.97
CA SER A 570 38.31 6.11 7.82
C SER A 570 38.72 6.94 9.05
N GLY A 571 37.87 7.00 10.09
CA GLY A 571 38.10 7.79 11.30
C GLY A 571 37.87 9.30 11.13
N LYS A 572 37.36 9.73 9.96
CA LYS A 572 37.01 11.14 9.68
C LYS A 572 35.80 11.59 10.49
N LEU A 573 34.82 10.71 10.69
CA LEU A 573 33.70 10.93 11.61
C LEU A 573 33.94 10.18 12.91
N LYS A 574 33.75 10.85 14.05
CA LYS A 574 33.95 10.26 15.38
C LYS A 574 32.65 10.25 16.18
N ALA A 575 32.19 9.05 16.53
CA ALA A 575 31.02 8.85 17.39
C ALA A 575 31.39 9.09 18.87
N LYS A 576 30.94 10.22 19.43
CA LYS A 576 31.34 10.65 20.79
C LYS A 576 30.28 10.37 21.86
N TYR A 577 29.01 10.54 21.53
CA TYR A 577 27.91 10.56 22.50
C TYR A 577 26.95 9.40 22.26
N THR A 578 26.37 8.84 23.32
CA THR A 578 25.07 8.18 23.20
C THR A 578 23.98 9.22 22.93
N TYR A 579 22.81 8.81 22.46
CA TYR A 579 21.73 9.76 22.16
C TYR A 579 21.30 10.56 23.40
N GLU A 580 21.19 9.90 24.55
CA GLU A 580 20.77 10.49 25.81
C GLU A 580 21.84 11.47 26.34
N ALA A 581 23.12 11.11 26.23
CA ALA A 581 24.23 12.00 26.60
C ALA A 581 24.27 13.23 25.70
N PHE A 582 24.01 13.06 24.40
CA PHE A 582 23.90 14.16 23.44
C PHE A 582 22.77 15.13 23.83
N LEU A 583 21.57 14.61 24.11
CA LEU A 583 20.44 15.45 24.54
C LEU A 583 20.70 16.17 25.87
N GLN A 584 21.36 15.52 26.82
CA GLN A 584 21.78 16.17 28.07
C GLN A 584 22.76 17.31 27.82
N ALA A 585 23.70 17.15 26.89
CA ALA A 585 24.61 18.22 26.49
C ALA A 585 23.88 19.37 25.81
N VAL A 586 22.92 19.09 24.91
CA VAL A 586 22.10 20.12 24.26
C VAL A 586 21.30 20.94 25.29
N ARG A 587 20.72 20.28 26.30
CA ARG A 587 19.94 20.95 27.36
C ARG A 587 20.77 21.90 28.22
N LYS A 588 22.10 21.75 28.26
CA LYS A 588 23.01 22.64 28.99
C LYS A 588 23.29 23.95 28.25
N ILE A 589 22.92 24.07 26.97
CA ILE A 589 23.21 25.27 26.20
C ILE A 589 22.26 26.41 26.61
N PRO A 590 22.77 27.63 26.89
CA PRO A 590 21.93 28.76 27.24
C PRO A 590 20.88 29.10 26.16
N ARG A 591 19.67 29.50 26.61
CA ARG A 591 18.56 29.87 25.71
C ARG A 591 18.78 31.17 24.94
N ASN A 592 19.85 31.92 25.20
CA ASN A 592 20.18 33.17 24.52
C ASN A 592 21.39 33.03 23.59
N THR A 593 21.93 31.82 23.39
CA THR A 593 23.02 31.60 22.43
C THR A 593 22.55 31.90 21.00
N ASP A 594 23.26 32.80 20.32
CA ASP A 594 23.04 33.16 18.92
C ASP A 594 23.83 32.21 18.00
N PHE A 595 23.22 31.08 17.67
CA PHE A 595 23.85 30.09 16.80
C PHE A 595 23.98 30.54 15.35
N SER A 596 23.10 31.44 14.87
CA SER A 596 23.14 31.90 13.48
C SER A 596 24.43 32.66 13.22
N ARG A 597 24.86 33.49 14.17
CA ARG A 597 26.13 34.21 14.04
C ARG A 597 27.32 33.24 14.08
N ILE A 598 27.34 32.34 15.06
CA ILE A 598 28.46 31.40 15.22
C ILE A 598 28.61 30.47 14.01
N ALA A 599 27.51 29.97 13.46
CA ALA A 599 27.53 29.12 12.25
C ALA A 599 28.07 29.88 11.03
N LYS A 600 27.65 31.14 10.84
CA LYS A 600 28.15 31.98 9.74
C LYS A 600 29.63 32.31 9.88
N ASP A 601 30.08 32.65 11.09
CA ASP A 601 31.49 32.93 11.37
C ASP A 601 32.35 31.70 11.08
N HIS A 602 31.87 30.50 11.44
CA HIS A 602 32.57 29.24 11.17
C HIS A 602 32.59 28.89 9.67
N ALA A 603 31.46 29.02 8.97
CA ALA A 603 31.39 28.78 7.53
C ALA A 603 32.30 29.73 6.72
N ALA A 604 32.38 31.00 7.12
CA ALA A 604 33.27 31.98 6.51
C ALA A 604 34.76 31.60 6.70
N ASN A 605 35.13 31.12 7.88
CA ASN A 605 36.50 30.68 8.17
C ASN A 605 36.87 29.41 7.38
N GLY A 606 35.95 28.45 7.23
CA GLY A 606 36.19 27.23 6.46
C GLY A 606 36.44 27.47 4.96
N LEU A 607 35.75 28.46 4.37
CA LEU A 607 36.01 28.87 2.98
C LEU A 607 37.38 29.54 2.83
N PHE A 608 37.81 30.32 3.82
CA PHE A 608 39.13 30.94 3.84
C PHE A 608 40.25 29.87 3.88
N GLU A 609 40.12 28.84 4.73
CA GLU A 609 41.08 27.74 4.80
C GLU A 609 41.13 26.88 3.52
N GLN A 610 40.00 26.65 2.86
CA GLN A 610 39.99 25.96 1.56
C GLN A 610 40.63 26.80 0.44
N SER A 611 40.42 28.12 0.45
CA SER A 611 41.05 29.00 -0.55
C SER A 611 42.58 29.09 -0.39
N THR A 612 43.08 29.15 0.84
CA THR A 612 44.51 29.23 1.15
C THR A 612 45.26 27.92 0.88
N THR A 613 44.60 26.77 1.07
CA THR A 613 45.20 25.44 0.77
C THR A 613 45.24 25.10 -0.73
N VAL A 614 44.32 25.66 -1.53
CA VAL A 614 44.32 25.48 -2.99
C VAL A 614 45.35 26.39 -3.68
N GLU A 615 45.62 27.59 -3.15
CA GLU A 615 46.70 28.45 -3.68
C GLU A 615 48.11 27.90 -3.42
N ALA A 616 48.32 27.13 -2.34
CA ALA A 616 49.62 26.53 -2.03
C ALA A 616 50.00 25.32 -2.93
N LYS A 617 49.13 24.88 -3.85
CA LYS A 617 49.36 23.69 -4.71
C LYS A 617 49.17 23.92 -6.21
N LYS A 618 49.19 25.17 -6.70
CA LYS A 618 49.14 25.44 -8.14
C LYS A 618 50.56 25.47 -8.76
N PRO A 619 50.97 24.48 -9.58
CA PRO A 619 52.19 24.61 -10.38
C PRO A 619 51.99 25.69 -11.45
N ALA A 620 53.00 26.56 -11.58
CA ALA A 620 53.02 27.68 -12.49
C ALA A 620 53.12 27.23 -13.95
N ALA A 621 52.00 27.15 -14.66
CA ALA A 621 51.89 27.39 -16.10
C ALA A 621 50.44 27.22 -16.55
N GLN A 622 49.80 28.29 -17.02
CA GLN A 622 49.05 28.28 -18.28
C GLN A 622 48.49 29.67 -18.61
N LYS A 623 48.59 29.99 -19.90
CA LYS A 623 48.33 31.29 -20.53
C LYS A 623 46.85 31.67 -20.49
N LYS A 624 46.62 32.98 -20.29
CA LYS A 624 45.35 33.70 -20.47
C LYS A 624 44.64 33.31 -21.78
N PHE A 625 43.38 32.91 -21.67
CA PHE A 625 42.37 33.13 -22.71
C PHE A 625 41.27 34.00 -22.09
N GLU A 626 41.17 35.23 -22.58
CA GLU A 626 40.25 36.26 -22.11
C GLU A 626 39.03 36.27 -23.02
N ILE A 627 37.90 35.72 -22.54
CA ILE A 627 36.62 35.80 -23.25
C ILE A 627 35.84 36.98 -22.66
N LYS A 628 35.81 38.09 -23.42
CA LYS A 628 34.92 39.24 -23.17
C LYS A 628 33.46 38.80 -23.32
N LYS A 629 32.72 38.77 -22.22
CA LYS A 629 31.26 38.58 -22.22
C LYS A 629 30.59 39.95 -22.25
N GLN A 630 30.01 40.30 -23.39
CA GLN A 630 29.16 41.48 -23.56
C GLN A 630 27.86 41.28 -22.77
N SER A 631 27.57 42.19 -21.85
CA SER A 631 26.29 42.29 -21.15
C SER A 631 25.35 43.22 -21.92
N THR A 632 24.31 42.67 -22.54
CA THR A 632 23.16 43.47 -23.01
C THR A 632 22.15 43.59 -21.87
N ALA A 633 22.09 44.76 -21.26
CA ALA A 633 21.00 45.16 -20.37
C ALA A 633 19.75 45.44 -21.21
N VAL A 634 18.65 44.72 -20.94
CA VAL A 634 17.33 45.05 -21.46
C VAL A 634 16.48 45.51 -20.28
N GLU A 635 16.17 46.81 -20.30
CA GLU A 635 15.35 47.53 -19.35
C GLU A 635 13.86 47.24 -19.63
N ALA A 636 13.23 46.42 -18.78
CA ALA A 636 11.81 46.10 -18.90
C ALA A 636 10.95 47.12 -18.14
N LYS A 637 10.28 48.00 -18.89
CA LYS A 637 9.23 48.90 -18.39
C LYS A 637 7.99 48.12 -17.94
N LYS A 638 7.52 48.41 -16.73
CA LYS A 638 6.19 48.03 -16.20
C LYS A 638 5.07 48.57 -17.08
N PRO A 639 3.96 47.82 -17.22
CA PRO A 639 2.64 48.44 -17.22
C PRO A 639 1.81 47.95 -16.03
N ALA A 640 1.38 48.91 -15.21
CA ALA A 640 0.29 48.75 -14.27
C ALA A 640 -1.04 48.86 -15.03
N ALA A 641 -1.84 47.81 -15.02
CA ALA A 641 -3.26 47.89 -15.37
C ALA A 641 -4.05 46.88 -14.53
N GLN A 642 -4.64 47.37 -13.45
CA GLN A 642 -5.68 46.64 -12.72
C GLN A 642 -6.91 46.54 -13.64
N ARG A 643 -7.13 45.35 -14.20
CA ARG A 643 -8.34 45.03 -14.96
C ARG A 643 -9.46 44.76 -13.96
N LYS A 644 -10.30 45.76 -13.68
CA LYS A 644 -11.59 45.58 -13.00
C LYS A 644 -12.47 44.66 -13.87
N LEU A 645 -12.99 43.60 -13.27
CA LEU A 645 -14.03 42.75 -13.86
C LEU A 645 -15.32 43.57 -14.00
N ASN A 646 -15.56 44.11 -15.20
CA ASN A 646 -16.89 44.53 -15.61
C ASN A 646 -17.70 43.27 -15.93
N PHE A 647 -18.68 42.94 -15.08
CA PHE A 647 -19.77 42.08 -15.50
C PHE A 647 -20.51 42.80 -16.64
N GLY A 648 -20.51 42.20 -17.82
CA GLY A 648 -21.29 42.68 -18.95
C GLY A 648 -22.76 42.74 -18.55
N SER A 649 -23.30 43.96 -18.56
CA SER A 649 -24.72 44.24 -18.50
C SER A 649 -25.38 43.63 -19.74
N LEU A 650 -25.85 42.38 -19.63
CA LEU A 650 -26.82 41.83 -20.55
C LEU A 650 -28.16 42.53 -20.33
N SER A 651 -28.75 42.92 -21.46
CA SER A 651 -30.02 43.63 -21.61
C SER A 651 -31.15 43.08 -20.74
N SER A 652 -31.99 44.00 -20.26
CA SER A 652 -33.15 43.80 -19.39
C SER A 652 -34.16 42.78 -19.93
N ALA A 653 -33.95 41.50 -19.64
CA ALA A 653 -34.99 40.49 -19.61
C ALA A 653 -35.43 40.29 -18.15
N THR A 654 -36.73 40.36 -17.92
CA THR A 654 -37.47 40.11 -16.66
C THR A 654 -36.65 39.35 -15.61
N SER A 655 -36.21 40.05 -14.55
CA SER A 655 -35.57 39.42 -13.39
C SER A 655 -36.46 38.29 -12.87
N PRO A 656 -35.97 37.04 -12.76
CA PRO A 656 -36.76 35.93 -12.24
C PRO A 656 -37.35 36.32 -10.88
N LYS A 657 -38.61 36.00 -10.60
CA LYS A 657 -39.18 36.15 -9.25
C LYS A 657 -38.37 35.27 -8.29
N TRP A 658 -37.47 35.88 -7.52
CA TRP A 658 -36.71 35.15 -6.51
C TRP A 658 -37.67 34.79 -5.38
N ASN A 659 -37.87 33.48 -5.18
CA ASN A 659 -38.58 32.99 -4.01
C ASN A 659 -37.80 33.43 -2.76
N ASN A 660 -38.45 34.16 -1.86
CA ASN A 660 -37.78 34.67 -0.66
C ASN A 660 -37.57 33.54 0.36
N TYR A 661 -36.49 32.77 0.20
CA TYR A 661 -36.10 31.67 1.08
C TYR A 661 -35.43 32.13 2.39
N ASN A 662 -35.18 33.43 2.58
CA ASN A 662 -34.41 33.94 3.73
C ASN A 662 -35.07 33.63 5.09
N GLY A 663 -36.42 33.60 5.13
CA GLY A 663 -37.20 33.25 6.32
C GLY A 663 -37.28 31.75 6.63
N TRP A 664 -36.79 30.86 5.76
CA TRP A 664 -36.93 29.42 5.95
C TRP A 664 -35.88 28.86 6.91
N THR A 665 -36.24 27.79 7.62
CA THR A 665 -35.29 27.03 8.46
C THR A 665 -34.42 26.13 7.59
N VAL A 666 -33.22 25.78 8.07
CA VAL A 666 -32.30 24.89 7.33
C VAL A 666 -32.95 23.55 6.98
N ALA A 667 -33.82 23.01 7.85
CA ALA A 667 -34.56 21.79 7.56
C ALA A 667 -35.53 21.94 6.37
N LYS A 668 -36.31 23.03 6.31
CA LYS A 668 -37.21 23.31 5.17
C LYS A 668 -36.42 23.52 3.88
N LEU A 669 -35.29 24.23 3.96
CA LEU A 669 -34.40 24.44 2.81
C LEU A 669 -33.80 23.13 2.29
N LYS A 670 -33.40 22.21 3.18
CA LYS A 670 -32.90 20.89 2.79
C LYS A 670 -33.98 20.01 2.15
N ALA A 671 -35.21 20.06 2.67
CA ALA A 671 -36.35 19.36 2.09
C ALA A 671 -36.73 19.91 0.70
N GLU A 672 -36.67 21.23 0.52
CA GLU A 672 -36.89 21.85 -0.80
C GLU A 672 -35.76 21.49 -1.77
N CYS A 673 -34.50 21.49 -1.32
CA CYS A 673 -33.39 20.98 -2.14
C CYS A 673 -33.63 19.54 -2.58
N GLU A 674 -34.08 18.67 -1.68
CA GLU A 674 -34.42 17.28 -2.01
C GLU A 674 -35.51 17.18 -3.08
N LYS A 675 -36.57 17.99 -2.97
CA LYS A 675 -37.65 18.06 -3.96
C LYS A 675 -37.17 18.45 -5.35
N HIS A 676 -36.16 19.33 -5.43
CA HIS A 676 -35.50 19.71 -6.69
C HIS A 676 -34.31 18.80 -7.05
N GLY A 677 -34.07 17.74 -6.27
CA GLY A 677 -32.94 16.84 -6.42
C GLY A 677 -31.56 17.47 -6.15
N LEU A 678 -31.49 18.65 -5.54
CA LEU A 678 -30.25 19.36 -5.20
C LEU A 678 -29.58 18.77 -3.93
N PRO A 679 -28.24 18.86 -3.78
CA PRO A 679 -27.54 18.45 -2.57
C PRO A 679 -28.10 19.13 -1.29
N LYS A 680 -28.22 18.35 -0.20
CA LYS A 680 -28.67 18.83 1.12
C LYS A 680 -27.55 19.39 2.00
N THR A 681 -26.30 19.35 1.55
CA THR A 681 -25.11 19.79 2.29
C THR A 681 -24.84 21.28 2.08
N GLY A 682 -24.13 21.88 3.04
CA GLY A 682 -23.74 23.30 3.02
C GLY A 682 -24.35 24.13 4.15
N ASN A 683 -23.86 25.35 4.29
CA ASN A 683 -24.44 26.33 5.22
C ASN A 683 -25.76 26.92 4.66
N LYS A 684 -26.51 27.66 5.48
CA LYS A 684 -27.83 28.20 5.08
C LYS A 684 -27.74 29.06 3.80
N ALA A 685 -26.70 29.89 3.67
CA ALA A 685 -26.51 30.78 2.52
C ALA A 685 -26.25 29.99 1.24
N GLU A 686 -25.42 28.94 1.29
CA GLU A 686 -25.14 28.05 0.17
C GLU A 686 -26.39 27.29 -0.30
N ILE A 687 -27.22 26.82 0.64
CA ILE A 687 -28.47 26.14 0.31
C ILE A 687 -29.46 27.12 -0.36
N ILE A 688 -29.57 28.35 0.15
CA ILE A 688 -30.41 29.39 -0.47
C ILE A 688 -29.90 29.76 -1.86
N ALA A 689 -28.60 29.98 -2.03
CA ALA A 689 -27.99 30.27 -3.32
C ALA A 689 -28.26 29.15 -4.33
N ARG A 690 -28.19 27.89 -3.90
CA ARG A 690 -28.51 26.72 -4.72
C ARG A 690 -30.00 26.62 -5.07
N LEU A 691 -30.88 26.99 -4.14
CA LEU A 691 -32.32 27.02 -4.38
C LEU A 691 -32.75 28.17 -5.30
N ASN A 692 -32.03 29.29 -5.29
CA ASN A 692 -32.23 30.40 -6.22
C ASN A 692 -31.51 30.21 -7.55
N GLY A 693 -30.53 29.31 -7.59
CA GLY A 693 -29.82 28.93 -8.80
C GLY A 693 -30.67 28.12 -9.77
N PRO A 694 -30.15 27.90 -10.99
CA PRO A 694 -30.84 27.17 -12.02
C PRO A 694 -31.10 25.72 -11.60
N LYS A 695 -32.33 25.24 -11.87
CA LYS A 695 -32.76 23.89 -11.51
C LYS A 695 -32.32 22.91 -12.58
N PRO A 696 -31.84 21.71 -12.21
CA PRO A 696 -31.46 20.71 -13.20
C PRO A 696 -32.66 20.31 -14.08
N PRO A 697 -32.40 19.80 -15.31
CA PRO A 697 -33.45 19.35 -16.23
C PRO A 697 -34.44 18.40 -15.57
N GLN A 698 -35.67 18.35 -16.09
CA GLN A 698 -36.70 17.42 -15.61
C GLN A 698 -36.19 15.97 -15.69
N LEU A 699 -35.57 15.59 -16.81
CA LEU A 699 -35.01 14.25 -17.03
C LEU A 699 -33.95 13.86 -15.98
N TRP A 700 -33.17 14.83 -15.51
CA TRP A 700 -32.20 14.61 -14.43
C TRP A 700 -32.89 14.30 -13.10
N ARG A 701 -34.00 15.00 -12.82
CA ARG A 701 -34.82 14.78 -11.62
C ARG A 701 -35.56 13.45 -11.68
N ASP A 702 -36.03 13.06 -12.87
CA ASP A 702 -36.76 11.80 -13.09
C ASP A 702 -35.86 10.58 -12.85
N ARG A 703 -34.66 10.55 -13.47
CA ARG A 703 -33.66 9.48 -13.20
C ARG A 703 -33.31 9.39 -11.72
N LYS A 704 -33.13 10.53 -11.06
CA LYS A 704 -32.83 10.56 -9.62
C LYS A 704 -33.98 10.01 -8.78
N ALA A 705 -35.23 10.29 -9.15
CA ALA A 705 -36.42 9.76 -8.49
C ALA A 705 -36.53 8.22 -8.68
N GLN A 706 -36.13 7.71 -9.84
CA GLN A 706 -36.02 6.28 -10.14
C GLN A 706 -34.82 5.59 -9.46
N LYS A 707 -34.05 6.31 -8.64
CA LYS A 707 -32.80 5.85 -7.99
C LYS A 707 -31.73 5.40 -8.99
N GLU A 708 -31.79 5.91 -10.21
CA GLU A 708 -30.74 5.69 -11.20
C GLU A 708 -29.58 6.65 -10.98
N TYR A 709 -28.40 6.30 -11.52
CA TYR A 709 -27.25 7.17 -11.43
C TYR A 709 -27.48 8.47 -12.21
N VAL A 710 -27.17 9.59 -11.56
CA VAL A 710 -27.04 10.92 -12.15
C VAL A 710 -25.77 11.60 -11.63
N PRO A 711 -25.04 12.38 -12.45
CA PRO A 711 -23.93 13.19 -11.99
C PRO A 711 -24.31 14.11 -10.83
N THR A 712 -23.46 14.15 -9.79
CA THR A 712 -23.71 14.90 -8.54
C THR A 712 -23.94 16.39 -8.76
N LYS A 713 -23.27 16.98 -9.76
CA LYS A 713 -23.37 18.39 -10.12
C LYS A 713 -23.77 18.53 -11.59
N PRO A 714 -24.73 19.40 -11.93
CA PRO A 714 -25.09 19.74 -13.31
C PRO A 714 -23.90 20.29 -14.13
N ASP A 715 -22.97 21.01 -13.50
CA ASP A 715 -21.76 21.62 -14.06
C ASP A 715 -20.48 20.82 -13.74
N GLY A 716 -20.60 19.51 -13.55
CA GLY A 716 -19.48 18.61 -13.24
C GLY A 716 -18.82 18.00 -14.47
N CYS A 717 -17.60 17.47 -14.31
CA CYS A 717 -16.84 16.77 -15.36
C CYS A 717 -17.64 15.63 -16.02
N ALA A 718 -18.44 14.88 -15.26
CA ALA A 718 -19.26 13.81 -15.81
C ALA A 718 -20.26 14.29 -16.88
N ASN A 719 -20.84 15.49 -16.71
CA ASN A 719 -21.73 16.08 -17.71
C ASN A 719 -20.95 16.63 -18.90
N ALA A 720 -19.76 17.19 -18.69
CA ALA A 720 -18.89 17.60 -19.80
C ALA A 720 -18.52 16.42 -20.71
N ILE A 721 -18.28 15.22 -20.15
CA ILE A 721 -18.08 13.97 -20.89
C ILE A 721 -19.32 13.61 -21.71
N LEU A 722 -20.51 13.63 -21.09
CA LEU A 722 -21.77 13.29 -21.75
C LEU A 722 -22.08 14.25 -22.91
N VAL A 723 -21.91 15.55 -22.70
CA VAL A 723 -22.12 16.57 -23.73
C VAL A 723 -21.09 16.44 -24.85
N GLY A 724 -19.83 16.15 -24.55
CA GLY A 724 -18.81 15.87 -25.57
C GLY A 724 -19.18 14.69 -26.47
N LEU A 725 -19.66 13.59 -25.88
CA LEU A 725 -20.16 12.45 -26.66
C LEU A 725 -21.37 12.80 -27.53
N LEU A 726 -22.32 13.58 -26.99
CA LEU A 726 -23.51 14.02 -27.71
C LEU A 726 -23.14 14.85 -28.95
N LEU A 727 -22.25 15.84 -28.78
CA LEU A 727 -21.85 16.75 -29.84
C LEU A 727 -21.17 16.02 -31.00
N GLU A 728 -20.26 15.09 -30.70
CA GLU A 728 -19.62 14.26 -31.73
C GLU A 728 -20.60 13.25 -32.36
N GLN A 729 -21.54 12.72 -31.58
CA GLN A 729 -22.59 11.85 -32.12
C GLN A 729 -23.51 12.60 -33.09
N ARG A 730 -23.90 13.84 -32.78
CA ARG A 730 -24.69 14.68 -33.70
C ARG A 730 -23.90 15.01 -34.97
N LYS A 731 -22.64 15.43 -34.83
CA LYS A 731 -21.76 15.76 -35.95
C LYS A 731 -21.53 14.59 -36.91
N ALA A 732 -21.34 13.38 -36.37
CA ALA A 732 -21.10 12.18 -37.18
C ALA A 732 -22.38 11.50 -37.70
N GLY A 733 -23.54 11.81 -37.12
CA GLY A 733 -24.83 11.20 -37.46
C GLY A 733 -24.82 9.68 -37.29
N SER A 734 -25.33 8.96 -38.30
CA SER A 734 -25.38 7.48 -38.30
C SER A 734 -24.01 6.81 -38.33
N ASN A 735 -22.94 7.54 -38.66
CA ASN A 735 -21.58 7.01 -38.76
C ASN A 735 -20.80 7.11 -37.43
N PHE A 736 -21.46 7.52 -36.34
CA PHE A 736 -20.79 7.65 -35.05
C PHE A 736 -20.39 6.29 -34.48
N VAL A 737 -19.08 6.03 -34.40
CA VAL A 737 -18.49 4.80 -33.84
C VAL A 737 -18.12 4.90 -32.36
N GLY A 738 -18.35 6.07 -31.73
CA GLY A 738 -17.89 6.39 -30.38
C GLY A 738 -16.50 7.02 -30.34
N LEU A 739 -16.11 7.50 -29.16
CA LEU A 739 -14.81 8.15 -28.92
C LEU A 739 -13.92 7.30 -28.01
N THR A 740 -12.60 7.33 -28.21
CA THR A 740 -11.64 6.79 -27.24
C THR A 740 -11.52 7.73 -26.02
N LYS A 741 -10.80 7.28 -24.99
CA LYS A 741 -10.53 8.14 -23.82
C LYS A 741 -9.72 9.38 -24.23
N GLU A 742 -8.75 9.18 -25.10
CA GLU A 742 -7.81 10.18 -25.58
C GLU A 742 -8.48 11.22 -26.49
N GLU A 743 -9.53 10.83 -27.21
CA GLU A 743 -10.37 11.73 -28.02
C GLU A 743 -11.37 12.51 -27.13
N LEU A 744 -12.01 11.83 -26.18
CA LEU A 744 -13.11 12.41 -25.37
C LEU A 744 -12.63 13.37 -24.29
N HIS A 745 -11.45 13.14 -23.72
CA HIS A 745 -10.90 13.95 -22.63
C HIS A 745 -10.63 15.42 -23.03
N PRO A 746 -9.85 15.72 -24.09
CA PRO A 746 -9.62 17.09 -24.53
C PRO A 746 -10.90 17.77 -25.04
N LEU A 747 -11.81 17.00 -25.64
CA LEU A 747 -13.11 17.51 -26.06
C LEU A 747 -13.92 17.99 -24.85
N ALA A 748 -14.09 17.16 -23.82
CA ALA A 748 -14.83 17.51 -22.61
C ALA A 748 -14.21 18.72 -21.88
N GLU A 749 -12.88 18.84 -21.88
CA GLU A 749 -12.17 20.00 -21.31
C GLU A 749 -12.42 21.28 -22.11
N SER A 750 -12.43 21.21 -23.44
CA SER A 750 -12.67 22.37 -24.32
C SER A 750 -14.06 22.99 -24.19
N LEU A 751 -15.05 22.23 -23.71
CA LEU A 751 -16.42 22.72 -23.53
C LEU A 751 -16.57 23.68 -22.33
N GLU A 752 -15.59 23.69 -21.42
CA GLU A 752 -15.59 24.48 -20.17
C GLU A 752 -16.85 24.33 -19.30
N ILE A 753 -17.59 23.23 -19.46
CA ILE A 753 -18.80 22.95 -18.66
C ILE A 753 -18.45 22.77 -17.18
N SER A 754 -17.25 22.25 -16.89
CA SER A 754 -16.74 22.11 -15.53
C SER A 754 -15.58 23.04 -15.26
N LYS A 755 -15.59 23.65 -14.07
CA LYS A 755 -14.45 24.43 -13.54
C LYS A 755 -13.34 23.54 -12.97
N ASP A 756 -13.64 22.27 -12.75
CA ASP A 756 -12.70 21.29 -12.23
C ASP A 756 -11.86 20.75 -13.41
N PRO A 757 -10.51 20.85 -13.38
CA PRO A 757 -9.67 20.43 -14.49
C PRO A 757 -9.70 18.92 -14.69
N PHE A 758 -9.73 18.49 -15.95
CA PHE A 758 -9.79 17.09 -16.33
C PHE A 758 -8.44 16.36 -16.19
N SER A 759 -7.34 17.10 -16.24
CA SER A 759 -5.96 16.60 -16.28
C SER A 759 -5.44 15.99 -14.98
N GLY A 760 -6.22 15.99 -13.89
CA GLY A 760 -5.81 15.37 -12.62
C GLY A 760 -4.56 15.99 -11.98
N VAL A 761 -4.05 17.09 -12.53
CA VAL A 761 -2.95 17.85 -11.90
C VAL A 761 -3.54 18.44 -10.62
N PRO A 762 -3.00 18.10 -9.43
CA PRO A 762 -3.61 18.38 -8.15
C PRO A 762 -3.46 19.87 -7.79
N THR A 763 -4.17 20.74 -8.50
CA THR A 763 -4.22 22.19 -8.23
C THR A 763 -5.55 22.52 -7.56
N GLY A 764 -5.77 21.95 -6.37
CA GLY A 764 -6.94 22.25 -5.55
C GLY A 764 -7.24 21.21 -4.46
N PRO A 765 -8.15 21.52 -3.51
CA PRO A 765 -8.55 20.60 -2.43
C PRO A 765 -9.34 19.38 -2.92
N TYR A 766 -9.79 19.35 -4.17
CA TYR A 766 -10.53 18.24 -4.78
C TYR A 766 -9.63 17.46 -5.74
N LYS A 767 -9.28 16.22 -5.37
CA LYS A 767 -8.38 15.31 -6.12
C LYS A 767 -9.14 14.34 -7.02
N TYR A 768 -10.12 14.82 -7.77
CA TYR A 768 -10.85 13.95 -8.69
C TYR A 768 -10.36 14.22 -10.10
N ASP A 769 -9.84 13.19 -10.79
CA ASP A 769 -9.75 13.26 -12.23
C ASP A 769 -11.20 13.23 -12.77
N GLY A 770 -11.54 14.11 -13.70
CA GLY A 770 -12.89 14.11 -14.31
C GLY A 770 -13.26 12.75 -14.90
N TRP A 771 -12.27 11.89 -15.13
CA TRP A 771 -12.41 10.52 -15.63
C TRP A 771 -12.91 9.50 -14.60
N SER A 772 -12.70 9.71 -13.30
CA SER A 772 -13.19 8.78 -12.25
C SER A 772 -14.70 8.53 -12.35
N SER A 773 -15.47 9.54 -12.78
CA SER A 773 -16.91 9.42 -13.01
C SER A 773 -17.30 8.47 -14.15
N MET A 774 -16.38 8.11 -15.07
CA MET A 774 -16.68 7.21 -16.19
C MET A 774 -17.10 5.82 -15.71
N LYS A 775 -16.60 5.36 -14.56
CA LYS A 775 -17.04 4.09 -13.95
C LYS A 775 -18.53 4.14 -13.58
N ASP A 776 -18.97 5.26 -13.01
CA ASP A 776 -20.34 5.43 -12.57
C ASP A 776 -21.29 5.69 -13.74
N LEU A 777 -20.85 6.44 -14.76
CA LEU A 777 -21.60 6.66 -16.01
C LEU A 777 -21.91 5.35 -16.75
N ARG A 778 -21.06 4.33 -16.58
CA ARG A 778 -21.22 2.98 -17.13
C ARG A 778 -21.95 2.02 -16.20
N GLY A 779 -22.24 2.42 -14.97
CA GLY A 779 -22.96 1.63 -13.99
C GLY A 779 -24.46 1.90 -14.01
N GLY A 780 -25.20 1.15 -13.18
CA GLY A 780 -26.66 1.22 -13.10
C GLY A 780 -27.37 0.27 -14.06
N GLU A 781 -28.67 0.09 -13.83
CA GLU A 781 -29.54 -0.74 -14.67
C GLU A 781 -29.68 -0.14 -16.08
N ILE A 782 -29.84 1.19 -16.16
CA ILE A 782 -29.79 1.97 -17.40
C ILE A 782 -28.51 2.81 -17.38
N PRO A 783 -27.38 2.30 -17.91
CA PRO A 783 -26.13 3.06 -17.95
C PRO A 783 -26.25 4.24 -18.92
N LEU A 784 -25.60 5.36 -18.62
CA LEU A 784 -25.57 6.55 -19.50
C LEU A 784 -24.56 6.39 -20.63
N VAL A 785 -23.48 5.64 -20.39
CA VAL A 785 -22.40 5.40 -21.36
C VAL A 785 -22.09 3.91 -21.43
N ILE A 786 -21.80 3.39 -22.62
CA ILE A 786 -21.32 2.02 -22.83
C ILE A 786 -20.01 2.00 -23.62
N LEU A 787 -19.23 0.94 -23.44
CA LEU A 787 -17.96 0.73 -24.15
C LEU A 787 -18.18 -0.28 -25.28
N ARG A 788 -18.12 0.16 -26.54
CA ARG A 788 -18.22 -0.68 -27.74
C ARG A 788 -16.89 -0.67 -28.48
N LYS A 789 -16.24 -1.84 -28.60
CA LYS A 789 -14.95 -2.00 -29.28
C LYS A 789 -13.88 -0.98 -28.82
N GLY A 790 -13.81 -0.71 -27.51
CA GLY A 790 -12.88 0.24 -26.92
C GLY A 790 -13.25 1.73 -27.07
N ARG A 791 -14.44 2.04 -27.61
CA ARG A 791 -14.96 3.39 -27.79
C ARG A 791 -16.22 3.63 -26.93
N PHE A 792 -16.33 4.81 -26.34
CA PHE A 792 -17.45 5.22 -25.51
C PHE A 792 -18.58 5.76 -26.39
N VAL A 793 -19.81 5.31 -26.12
CA VAL A 793 -21.04 5.70 -26.84
C VAL A 793 -22.15 5.95 -25.82
N LEU A 794 -23.02 6.93 -26.09
CA LEU A 794 -24.23 7.14 -25.29
C LEU A 794 -25.23 6.01 -25.52
N THR A 795 -25.92 5.57 -24.47
CA THR A 795 -27.01 4.60 -24.62
C THR A 795 -28.25 5.29 -25.20
N THR A 796 -29.05 4.51 -25.93
CA THR A 796 -30.27 4.96 -26.62
C THR A 796 -31.47 4.04 -26.33
N SER A 797 -31.39 3.23 -25.28
CA SER A 797 -32.34 2.13 -25.00
C SER A 797 -33.66 2.59 -24.38
N SER A 798 -33.75 3.83 -23.90
CA SER A 798 -34.93 4.39 -23.23
C SER A 798 -34.94 5.91 -23.28
N ASP A 799 -36.08 6.54 -22.94
CA ASP A 799 -36.22 8.00 -22.90
C ASP A 799 -35.38 8.65 -21.80
N VAL A 800 -34.92 7.87 -20.81
CA VAL A 800 -34.00 8.29 -19.75
C VAL A 800 -32.56 7.88 -20.01
N SER A 801 -32.26 7.27 -21.17
CA SER A 801 -30.93 6.76 -21.48
C SER A 801 -29.91 7.88 -21.72
N GLY A 802 -28.67 7.49 -21.99
CA GLY A 802 -27.53 8.40 -22.15
C GLY A 802 -27.75 9.54 -23.11
N TYR A 803 -28.35 9.26 -24.27
CA TYR A 803 -28.53 10.26 -25.32
C TYR A 803 -29.53 11.36 -24.94
N PRO A 804 -30.80 11.04 -24.59
CA PRO A 804 -31.75 12.06 -24.11
C PRO A 804 -31.24 12.81 -22.88
N PHE A 805 -30.54 12.12 -21.97
CA PHE A 805 -29.97 12.74 -20.78
C PHE A 805 -28.87 13.74 -21.12
N ALA A 806 -27.94 13.38 -22.00
CA ALA A 806 -26.87 14.27 -22.45
C ALA A 806 -27.44 15.50 -23.19
N GLU A 807 -28.50 15.31 -23.99
CA GLU A 807 -29.20 16.38 -24.69
C GLU A 807 -29.84 17.38 -23.74
N ALA A 808 -30.62 16.90 -22.76
CA ALA A 808 -31.23 17.75 -21.73
C ALA A 808 -30.17 18.51 -20.91
N MET A 809 -29.03 17.87 -20.63
CA MET A 809 -27.92 18.52 -19.94
C MET A 809 -27.21 19.56 -20.82
N HIS A 810 -27.04 19.29 -22.12
CA HIS A 810 -26.43 20.24 -23.05
C HIS A 810 -27.27 21.51 -23.17
N GLN A 811 -28.57 21.38 -23.39
CA GLN A 811 -29.52 22.50 -23.42
C GLN A 811 -29.44 23.32 -22.12
N TRP A 812 -29.49 22.66 -20.97
CA TRP A 812 -29.38 23.34 -19.68
C TRP A 812 -28.06 24.08 -19.50
N CYS A 813 -26.94 23.48 -19.87
CA CYS A 813 -25.64 24.15 -19.78
C CYS A 813 -25.57 25.36 -20.74
N HIS A 814 -26.22 25.30 -21.90
CA HIS A 814 -26.27 26.40 -22.86
C HIS A 814 -27.13 27.57 -22.35
N GLU A 815 -28.37 27.29 -21.91
CA GLU A 815 -29.32 28.28 -21.37
C GLU A 815 -28.75 29.09 -20.19
N HIS A 816 -27.83 28.49 -19.43
CA HIS A 816 -27.22 29.09 -18.25
C HIS A 816 -25.79 29.61 -18.48
N GLY A 817 -25.31 29.66 -19.72
CA GLY A 817 -23.99 30.17 -20.08
C GLY A 817 -22.83 29.36 -19.49
N VAL A 818 -23.05 28.08 -19.21
CA VAL A 818 -22.05 27.13 -18.69
C VAL A 818 -21.32 26.42 -19.83
N CYS A 819 -21.98 26.20 -20.96
CA CYS A 819 -21.38 25.52 -22.12
C CYS A 819 -20.75 26.50 -23.11
N LYS A 820 -19.54 26.20 -23.60
CA LYS A 820 -18.85 26.96 -24.66
C LYS A 820 -18.80 26.25 -26.01
N CYS A 821 -19.71 25.31 -26.28
CA CYS A 821 -19.72 24.49 -27.51
C CYS A 821 -19.61 25.29 -28.82
N GLN A 822 -20.29 26.44 -28.92
CA GLN A 822 -20.21 27.31 -30.10
C GLN A 822 -18.80 27.86 -30.36
N SER A 823 -18.05 28.17 -29.29
CA SER A 823 -16.66 28.64 -29.44
C SER A 823 -15.70 27.56 -29.93
N VAL A 824 -16.10 26.29 -29.79
CA VAL A 824 -15.36 25.09 -30.24
C VAL A 824 -15.86 24.64 -31.62
N GLY A 825 -16.79 25.37 -32.24
CA GLY A 825 -17.27 25.11 -33.60
C GLY A 825 -18.43 24.12 -33.71
N TYR A 826 -19.18 23.88 -32.62
CA TYR A 826 -20.43 23.12 -32.68
C TYR A 826 -21.64 24.05 -32.79
N GLU A 827 -22.57 23.70 -33.67
CA GLU A 827 -23.85 24.40 -33.79
C GLU A 827 -24.80 23.98 -32.66
N TYR A 828 -25.53 24.95 -32.11
CA TYR A 828 -26.58 24.72 -31.12
C TYR A 828 -27.94 24.81 -31.80
N GLU A 829 -28.53 23.65 -32.08
CA GLU A 829 -29.93 23.52 -32.49
C GLU A 829 -30.78 23.59 -31.22
N GLY A 830 -31.28 24.78 -30.91
CA GLY A 830 -32.00 25.11 -29.67
C GLY A 830 -33.46 24.73 -29.67
#